data_AF-A0A812NU69-F1
#
_entry.id   AF-A0A812NU69-F1
#
_cell.length_a   1.000
_cell.length_b   1.000
_cell.length_c   1.000
_cell.angle_alpha   90.00
_cell.angle_beta   90.00
_cell.angle_gamma   90.00
#
_symmetry.space_group_name_H-M   'P 1'
#
loop_
_entity.id
_entity.type
_entity.pdbx_description
1 polymer ?
#
loop_
_entity_poly.entity_id
_entity_poly.type
_entity_poly.pdbx_seq_one_letter_code
_entity_poly.pdbx_strand_id
1 'polypeptide(L)'
;MLFVQTVSSGLGFYNMSVYMAEFAELLALPLSRLSFAVSLFFIVGGAAGMFVASLLDRFEVRWIMVAGALISAVALAAVGQAESLWQIYVLFSLFGLGSTGVSLVVATTLVTRWFPGPNRSVALSIASTGLSLGGVLVTPATAYLFNTWGVPQTMPWLGLAFAGLIIPVALWVVRMPDAPVVGGSALPAGEWTYRAAIRTRFFIMLAIGYVFCLGAQVGGIAHLYNRVDELAGFQSAASAVQALTLCSIMGRFAGGWLVMRLPIRSFAVVNLFVQMTGLLTIGLASSAEIALLGAAVFGVSVGNLLMIQPLWLAEAFPGSVYPRVFALANACAVAGVSMGPFVLGLAYDHANYSVAYSVAMAVSVLALIFIVLAGKRPQPAALPFSMPGEGKLPSLADMLENVNPAVVNIATYTTVSSSNPLLEDPFFRRFFNVPRGRRTQSAGSGVIVDAQRGYIVTNDHVVGRADEISVGLADGRVMQAQLVGRDSQVDLAVLKVDPEDLAEISIANSADLRVGDFVVAIGNPFGLTQTVTSGIVSALGRSGLGIEGYEDFIQTDAPINPGNSGGALVDLNGHLIGINTAILAPTGSNVGIGFAIPSNMVRAVMEQIIENGEVKRGLIGVIVQRLNADLAQAFGVDRRSGVVVVEVEPDSPADEAGLQAGDIITRVGERVIEKISDFHSQAAVMFIGDDVAIELIRNGRTRSVDLEIKENTQQSALGRRIDPRLAGIELENFMNPDEPGMSSGVLTTSVEPRSKAHAYGLRAGDVIVGVNRRTVRDLAEFRDAVLLDPRQIVMRVYRNGRFGNVVIR
;
A
#
# COMPACT_ATOMS: atom_id res chain seq x y z
N MET A 1 0.03 11.19 18.79
CA MET A 1 -0.45 9.95 19.44
C MET A 1 0.61 9.29 20.32
N LEU A 2 1.84 9.04 19.82
CA LEU A 2 2.94 8.51 20.66
C LEU A 2 3.07 9.25 22.00
N PHE A 3 3.15 10.58 21.97
CA PHE A 3 3.24 11.39 23.19
C PHE A 3 2.05 11.23 24.15
N VAL A 4 0.83 11.21 23.61
CA VAL A 4 -0.39 11.01 24.42
C VAL A 4 -0.39 9.62 25.07
N GLN A 5 0.05 8.59 24.34
CA GLN A 5 0.19 7.23 24.90
C GLN A 5 1.29 7.18 25.96
N THR A 6 2.41 7.89 25.80
CA THR A 6 3.46 8.00 26.83
C THR A 6 2.92 8.55 28.15
N VAL A 7 2.17 9.66 28.10
CA VAL A 7 1.61 10.28 29.31
C VAL A 7 0.52 9.39 29.93
N SER A 8 -0.45 8.96 29.12
CA SER A 8 -1.59 8.18 29.61
C SER A 8 -1.21 6.80 30.14
N SER A 9 -0.30 6.07 29.47
CA SER A 9 0.20 4.77 29.96
C SER A 9 1.18 4.91 31.12
N GLY A 10 2.00 5.96 31.16
CA GLY A 10 2.89 6.22 32.29
C GLY A 10 2.10 6.41 33.59
N LEU A 11 1.15 7.34 33.56
CA LEU A 11 0.32 7.66 34.74
C LEU A 11 -0.81 6.66 34.98
N GLY A 12 -1.32 5.98 33.95
CA GLY A 12 -2.51 5.12 34.02
C GLY A 12 -2.24 3.61 33.95
N PHE A 13 -1.02 3.17 33.63
CA PHE A 13 -0.67 1.75 33.55
C PHE A 13 0.52 1.42 34.44
N TYR A 14 1.70 1.97 34.18
CA TYR A 14 2.90 1.62 34.94
C TYR A 14 2.91 2.17 36.35
N ASN A 15 2.42 3.39 36.56
CA ASN A 15 2.35 3.96 37.91
C ASN A 15 1.32 3.31 38.82
N MET A 16 0.45 2.42 38.29
CA MET A 16 -0.51 1.72 39.13
C MET A 16 0.17 0.91 40.22
N SER A 17 1.37 0.35 39.95
CA SER A 17 2.16 -0.35 40.96
C SER A 17 2.65 0.61 42.05
N VAL A 18 3.06 1.82 41.68
CA VAL A 18 3.52 2.85 42.62
C VAL A 18 2.35 3.33 43.48
N TYR A 19 1.21 3.63 42.87
CA TYR A 19 0.02 4.06 43.61
C TYR A 19 -0.42 3.01 44.62
N MET A 20 -0.43 1.74 44.21
CA MET A 20 -0.79 0.64 45.11
C MET A 20 0.15 0.54 46.32
N ALA A 21 1.46 0.67 46.12
CA ALA A 21 2.44 0.65 47.22
C ALA A 21 2.11 1.73 48.26
N GLU A 22 2.00 2.97 47.78
CA GLU A 22 1.86 4.14 48.63
C GLU A 22 0.50 4.18 49.34
N PHE A 23 -0.59 3.77 48.66
CA PHE A 23 -1.91 3.67 49.31
C PHE A 23 -2.01 2.50 50.29
N ALA A 24 -1.27 1.41 50.06
CA ALA A 24 -1.26 0.28 51.00
C ALA A 24 -0.67 0.71 52.34
N GLU A 25 0.42 1.48 52.28
CA GLU A 25 1.04 2.08 53.45
C GLU A 25 0.15 3.16 54.08
N LEU A 26 -0.31 4.14 53.28
CA LEU A 26 -1.09 5.28 53.77
C LEU A 26 -2.39 4.88 54.49
N LEU A 27 -3.11 3.88 53.96
CA LEU A 27 -4.42 3.47 54.48
C LEU A 27 -4.37 2.17 55.29
N ALA A 28 -3.18 1.57 55.47
CA ALA A 28 -2.98 0.28 56.13
C ALA A 28 -3.94 -0.82 55.60
N LEU A 29 -4.08 -0.91 54.27
CA LEU A 29 -5.01 -1.83 53.60
C LEU A 29 -4.27 -3.05 53.02
N PRO A 30 -4.92 -4.23 53.00
CA PRO A 30 -4.39 -5.40 52.29
C PRO A 30 -4.16 -5.10 50.81
N LEU A 31 -3.07 -5.60 50.24
CA LEU A 31 -2.66 -5.26 48.89
C LEU A 31 -3.63 -5.81 47.84
N SER A 32 -4.31 -6.93 48.13
CA SER A 32 -5.38 -7.46 47.26
C SER A 32 -6.52 -6.47 47.06
N ARG A 33 -6.89 -5.71 48.11
CA ARG A 33 -7.98 -4.73 48.03
C ARG A 33 -7.61 -3.57 47.13
N LEU A 34 -6.37 -3.10 47.17
CA LEU A 34 -5.89 -2.04 46.28
C LEU A 34 -5.62 -2.56 44.85
N SER A 35 -5.17 -3.80 44.72
CA SER A 35 -5.05 -4.48 43.43
C SER A 35 -6.40 -4.60 42.72
N PHE A 36 -7.48 -4.77 43.48
CA PHE A 36 -8.84 -4.73 42.94
C PHE A 36 -9.21 -3.35 42.37
N ALA A 37 -8.72 -2.24 42.94
CA ALA A 37 -8.92 -0.91 42.37
C ALA A 37 -8.27 -0.77 40.98
N VAL A 38 -7.06 -1.30 40.81
CA VAL A 38 -6.39 -1.39 39.49
C VAL A 38 -7.18 -2.28 38.53
N SER A 39 -7.77 -3.35 39.03
CA SER A 39 -8.65 -4.22 38.24
C SER A 39 -9.90 -3.46 37.76
N LEU A 40 -10.53 -2.67 38.64
CA LEU A 40 -11.67 -1.81 38.30
C LEU A 40 -11.32 -0.77 37.22
N PHE A 41 -10.13 -0.17 37.29
CA PHE A 41 -9.64 0.74 36.24
C PHE A 41 -9.67 0.06 34.86
N PHE A 42 -9.15 -1.17 34.75
CA PHE A 42 -9.14 -1.91 33.48
C PHE A 42 -10.52 -2.41 33.06
N ILE A 43 -11.36 -2.86 34.00
CA ILE A 43 -12.73 -3.32 33.71
C ILE A 43 -13.57 -2.17 33.15
N VAL A 44 -13.57 -1.04 33.85
CA VAL A 44 -14.36 0.14 33.46
C VAL A 44 -13.81 0.75 32.18
N GLY A 45 -12.48 0.85 32.05
CA GLY A 45 -11.85 1.33 30.81
C GLY A 45 -12.12 0.43 29.60
N GLY A 46 -12.06 -0.90 29.79
CA GLY A 46 -12.41 -1.87 28.75
C GLY A 46 -13.88 -1.78 28.32
N ALA A 47 -14.79 -1.70 29.29
CA ALA A 47 -16.23 -1.56 29.03
C ALA A 47 -16.56 -0.24 28.33
N ALA A 48 -16.00 0.88 28.80
CA ALA A 48 -16.16 2.19 28.18
C ALA A 48 -15.59 2.21 26.75
N GLY A 49 -14.47 1.52 26.52
CA GLY A 49 -13.82 1.40 25.21
C GLY A 49 -14.74 0.83 24.13
N MET A 50 -15.69 -0.04 24.49
CA MET A 50 -16.69 -0.58 23.55
C MET A 50 -17.64 0.50 23.01
N PHE A 51 -17.85 1.59 23.75
CA PHE A 51 -18.76 2.69 23.37
C PHE A 51 -18.03 3.88 22.74
N VAL A 52 -16.70 3.95 22.84
CA VAL A 52 -15.91 5.07 22.30
C VAL A 52 -16.06 5.20 20.79
N ALA A 53 -16.17 4.10 20.05
CA ALA A 53 -16.41 4.15 18.61
C ALA A 53 -17.72 4.90 18.29
N SER A 54 -18.81 4.61 19.01
CA SER A 54 -20.10 5.30 18.83
C SER A 54 -20.06 6.78 19.23
N LEU A 55 -19.21 7.14 20.19
CA LEU A 55 -18.96 8.55 20.53
C LEU A 55 -18.20 9.27 19.41
N LEU A 56 -17.20 8.61 18.81
CA LEU A 56 -16.39 9.16 17.71
C LEU A 56 -17.21 9.41 16.43
N ASP A 57 -18.34 8.73 16.26
CA ASP A 57 -19.28 9.00 15.16
C ASP A 57 -20.13 10.26 15.39
N ARG A 58 -20.30 10.69 16.65
CA ARG A 58 -21.15 11.83 17.02
C ARG A 58 -20.36 13.08 17.40
N PHE A 59 -19.14 12.91 17.89
CA PHE A 59 -18.30 13.98 18.40
C PHE A 59 -16.91 13.90 17.79
N GLU A 60 -16.31 15.07 17.51
CA GLU A 60 -14.93 15.11 17.06
C GLU A 60 -14.00 14.52 18.13
N VAL A 61 -13.01 13.76 17.67
CA VAL A 61 -12.09 13.03 18.55
C VAL A 61 -11.38 13.90 19.59
N ARG A 62 -11.07 15.16 19.27
CA ARG A 62 -10.41 16.09 20.18
C ARG A 62 -11.24 16.36 21.42
N TRP A 63 -12.56 16.45 21.30
CA TRP A 63 -13.45 16.69 22.44
C TRP A 63 -13.58 15.46 23.32
N ILE A 64 -13.56 14.28 22.72
CA ILE A 64 -13.51 13.00 23.46
C ILE A 64 -12.18 12.89 24.23
N MET A 65 -11.05 13.25 23.61
CA MET A 65 -9.75 13.27 24.27
C MET A 65 -9.68 14.30 25.39
N VAL A 66 -10.22 15.50 25.19
CA VAL A 66 -10.27 16.54 26.22
C VAL A 66 -11.13 16.11 27.39
N ALA A 67 -12.35 15.59 27.14
CA ALA A 67 -13.22 15.09 28.19
C ALA A 67 -12.56 13.93 28.96
N GLY A 68 -11.98 12.97 28.26
CA GLY A 68 -11.26 11.85 28.88
C GLY A 68 -10.06 12.29 29.71
N ALA A 69 -9.28 13.26 29.21
CA ALA A 69 -8.14 13.82 29.95
C ALA A 69 -8.58 14.60 31.19
N LEU A 70 -9.68 15.37 31.13
CA LEU A 70 -10.23 16.09 32.28
C LEU A 70 -10.76 15.13 33.35
N ILE A 71 -11.55 14.13 32.96
CA ILE A 71 -12.07 13.10 33.88
C ILE A 71 -10.90 12.38 34.57
N SER A 72 -9.89 11.98 33.78
CA SER A 72 -8.68 11.33 34.29
C SER A 72 -7.91 12.21 35.26
N ALA A 73 -7.69 13.48 34.91
CA ALA A 73 -6.97 14.44 35.73
C ALA A 73 -7.67 14.72 37.06
N VAL A 74 -8.99 14.90 37.04
CA VAL A 74 -9.79 15.11 38.25
C VAL A 74 -9.78 13.85 39.12
N ALA A 75 -9.98 12.67 38.53
CA ALA A 75 -9.94 11.41 39.26
C ALA A 75 -8.57 11.17 39.91
N LEU A 76 -7.49 11.40 39.16
CA LEU A 76 -6.11 11.25 39.63
C LEU A 76 -5.77 12.26 40.72
N ALA A 77 -6.19 13.53 40.59
CA ALA A 77 -5.98 14.53 41.63
C ALA A 77 -6.76 14.21 42.91
N ALA A 78 -8.02 13.79 42.76
CA ALA A 78 -8.90 13.45 43.88
C ALA A 78 -8.46 12.19 44.63
N VAL A 79 -7.80 11.24 43.96
CA VAL A 79 -7.38 9.99 44.60
C VAL A 79 -6.32 10.22 45.69
N GLY A 80 -5.53 11.29 45.58
CA GLY A 80 -4.61 11.68 46.65
C GLY A 80 -5.29 12.10 47.95
N GLN A 81 -6.57 12.46 47.89
CA GLN A 81 -7.39 12.84 49.04
C GLN A 81 -8.32 11.70 49.49
N ALA A 82 -8.12 10.49 48.98
CA ALA A 82 -8.93 9.34 49.36
C ALA A 82 -8.54 8.87 50.77
N GLU A 83 -9.50 8.89 51.69
CA GLU A 83 -9.36 8.46 53.08
C GLU A 83 -9.90 7.04 53.29
N SER A 84 -10.56 6.46 52.28
CA SER A 84 -11.19 5.15 52.38
C SER A 84 -11.16 4.36 51.07
N LEU A 85 -11.23 3.03 51.21
CA LEU A 85 -11.12 2.10 50.08
C LEU A 85 -12.21 2.31 49.01
N TRP A 86 -13.45 2.61 49.40
CA TRP A 86 -14.53 2.80 48.44
C TRP A 86 -14.29 4.05 47.57
N GLN A 87 -13.68 5.11 48.13
CA GLN A 87 -13.30 6.30 47.37
C GLN A 87 -12.25 5.94 46.33
N ILE A 88 -11.25 5.13 46.69
CA ILE A 88 -10.26 4.61 45.73
C ILE A 88 -10.95 3.83 44.61
N TYR A 89 -11.91 2.96 44.92
CA TYR A 89 -12.65 2.20 43.90
C TYR A 89 -13.42 3.08 42.92
N VAL A 90 -14.13 4.09 43.43
CA VAL A 90 -14.86 5.05 42.60
C VAL A 90 -13.88 5.85 41.75
N LEU A 91 -12.80 6.35 42.32
CA LEU A 91 -11.83 7.22 41.64
C LEU A 91 -11.01 6.45 40.59
N PHE A 92 -10.60 5.21 40.87
CA PHE A 92 -9.95 4.36 39.85
C PHE A 92 -10.91 3.96 38.73
N SER A 93 -12.19 3.75 39.04
CA SER A 93 -13.23 3.51 38.02
C SER A 93 -13.40 4.74 37.13
N LEU A 94 -13.48 5.93 37.71
CA LEU A 94 -13.54 7.20 36.98
C LEU A 94 -12.27 7.44 36.17
N PHE A 95 -11.10 7.11 36.72
CA PHE A 95 -9.85 7.21 36.00
C PHE A 95 -9.80 6.25 34.81
N GLY A 96 -10.30 5.01 34.95
CA GLY A 96 -10.44 4.07 33.84
C GLY A 96 -11.37 4.59 32.75
N LEU A 97 -12.52 5.12 33.14
CA LEU A 97 -13.47 5.76 32.23
C LEU A 97 -12.83 6.93 31.46
N GLY A 98 -12.15 7.84 32.18
CA GLY A 98 -11.45 8.97 31.56
C GLY A 98 -10.32 8.54 30.63
N SER A 99 -9.50 7.58 31.07
CA SER A 99 -8.34 7.08 30.32
C SER A 99 -8.75 6.46 28.99
N THR A 100 -9.98 5.94 28.90
CA THR A 100 -10.57 5.45 27.66
C THR A 100 -10.57 6.50 26.55
N GLY A 101 -10.85 7.77 26.88
CA GLY A 101 -10.86 8.89 25.93
C GLY A 101 -9.47 9.25 25.37
N VAL A 102 -8.39 8.75 25.98
CA VAL A 102 -7.00 8.94 25.54
C VAL A 102 -6.28 7.61 25.26
N SER A 103 -7.04 6.51 25.23
CA SER A 103 -6.53 5.15 25.16
C SER A 103 -5.99 4.76 23.79
N LEU A 104 -5.43 3.55 23.72
CA LEU A 104 -5.03 2.91 22.47
C LEU A 104 -6.19 2.80 21.47
N VAL A 105 -7.45 2.72 21.92
CA VAL A 105 -8.63 2.69 21.04
C VAL A 105 -8.78 4.01 20.27
N VAL A 106 -8.60 5.14 20.95
CA VAL A 106 -8.65 6.47 20.31
C VAL A 106 -7.45 6.68 19.39
N ALA A 107 -6.25 6.28 19.85
CA ALA A 107 -5.04 6.35 19.04
C ALA A 107 -5.14 5.49 17.77
N THR A 108 -5.61 4.25 17.88
CA THR A 108 -5.79 3.36 16.74
C THR A 108 -6.85 3.90 15.77
N THR A 109 -7.97 4.41 16.28
CA THR A 109 -9.01 5.01 15.43
C THR A 109 -8.50 6.23 14.66
N LEU A 110 -7.72 7.11 15.28
CA LEU A 110 -7.13 8.26 14.58
C LEU A 110 -6.09 7.86 13.56
N VAL A 111 -5.15 6.99 13.96
CA VAL A 111 -4.08 6.53 13.09
C VAL A 111 -4.65 5.80 11.87
N THR A 112 -5.68 4.98 12.05
CA THR A 112 -6.31 4.27 10.94
C THR A 112 -7.00 5.19 9.92
N ARG A 113 -7.49 6.36 10.36
CA ARG A 113 -8.11 7.38 9.50
C ARG A 113 -7.08 8.31 8.84
N TRP A 114 -6.05 8.76 9.57
CA TRP A 114 -4.97 9.59 9.00
C TRP A 114 -4.05 8.84 8.06
N PHE A 115 -3.88 7.54 8.28
CA PHE A 115 -3.04 6.68 7.46
C PHE A 115 -3.90 5.55 6.91
N PRO A 116 -4.75 5.80 5.89
CA PRO A 116 -5.37 4.73 5.13
C PRO A 116 -4.29 3.95 4.37
N GLY A 117 -4.46 2.63 4.25
CA GLY A 117 -3.49 1.78 3.53
C GLY A 117 -2.27 1.35 4.36
N PRO A 118 -1.10 1.09 3.72
CA PRO A 118 -0.01 0.29 4.29
C PRO A 118 0.78 1.04 5.36
N ASN A 119 0.78 2.37 5.36
CA ASN A 119 1.43 3.20 6.38
C ASN A 119 0.74 3.11 7.75
N ARG A 120 -0.48 2.55 7.81
CA ARG A 120 -1.26 2.35 9.05
C ARG A 120 -0.53 1.52 10.08
N SER A 121 0.05 0.39 9.68
CA SER A 121 0.69 -0.57 10.60
C SER A 121 1.93 0.03 11.25
N VAL A 122 2.74 0.75 10.48
CA VAL A 122 3.92 1.48 10.97
C VAL A 122 3.51 2.62 11.90
N ALA A 123 2.50 3.41 11.51
CA ALA A 123 2.00 4.49 12.35
C ALA A 123 1.40 3.99 13.68
N LEU A 124 0.71 2.83 13.65
CA LEU A 124 0.20 2.16 14.85
C LEU A 124 1.35 1.65 15.73
N SER A 125 2.36 1.04 15.12
CA SER A 125 3.55 0.55 15.82
C SER A 125 4.26 1.70 16.56
N ILE A 126 4.55 2.80 15.86
CA ILE A 126 5.14 4.01 16.44
C ILE A 126 4.26 4.55 17.56
N ALA A 127 2.95 4.71 17.34
CA ALA A 127 2.03 5.19 18.38
C ALA A 127 2.03 4.26 19.61
N SER A 128 2.11 2.94 19.42
CA SER A 128 2.13 1.94 20.48
C SER A 128 3.45 1.87 21.26
N THR A 129 4.56 2.38 20.72
CA THR A 129 5.82 2.51 21.47
C THR A 129 5.66 3.45 22.66
N GLY A 130 4.78 4.45 22.54
CA GLY A 130 4.39 5.32 23.65
C GLY A 130 3.85 4.55 24.86
N LEU A 131 3.21 3.39 24.66
CA LEU A 131 2.69 2.55 25.75
C LEU A 131 3.78 2.05 26.70
N SER A 132 5.03 1.92 26.26
CA SER A 132 6.16 1.47 27.10
C SER A 132 7.06 2.63 27.53
N LEU A 133 7.14 3.70 26.73
CA LEU A 133 7.94 4.89 27.05
C LEU A 133 7.44 5.59 28.33
N GLY A 134 6.15 5.48 28.63
CA GLY A 134 5.56 6.01 29.86
C GLY A 134 6.25 5.50 31.12
N GLY A 135 6.52 4.19 31.23
CA GLY A 135 7.17 3.63 32.42
C GLY A 135 8.66 3.99 32.53
N VAL A 136 9.33 4.28 31.41
CA VAL A 136 10.72 4.77 31.39
C VAL A 136 10.80 6.19 31.97
N LEU A 137 9.90 7.08 31.53
CA LEU A 137 10.02 8.51 31.82
C LEU A 137 9.21 8.96 33.04
N VAL A 138 8.02 8.41 33.24
CA VAL A 138 7.03 8.92 34.20
C VAL A 138 7.17 8.25 35.56
N THR A 139 7.37 6.94 35.59
CA THR A 139 7.42 6.16 36.84
C THR A 139 8.52 6.59 37.81
N PRO A 140 9.77 6.85 37.36
CA PRO A 140 10.84 7.25 38.28
C PRO A 140 10.58 8.61 38.90
N ALA A 141 10.12 9.57 38.09
CA ALA A 141 9.73 10.89 38.56
C ALA A 141 8.58 10.81 39.56
N THR A 142 7.59 9.95 39.29
CA THR A 142 6.43 9.78 40.16
C THR A 142 6.80 9.14 41.50
N ALA A 143 7.59 8.08 41.49
CA ALA A 143 8.10 7.43 42.71
C ALA A 143 8.89 8.41 43.58
N TYR A 144 9.78 9.20 42.96
CA TYR A 144 10.53 10.24 43.67
C TYR A 144 9.61 11.30 44.29
N LEU A 145 8.60 11.77 43.54
CA LEU A 145 7.65 12.75 44.07
C LEU A 145 6.83 12.20 45.24
N PHE A 146 6.36 10.95 45.19
CA PHE A 146 5.65 10.37 46.32
C PHE A 146 6.53 10.26 47.56
N ASN A 147 7.76 9.78 47.40
CA ASN A 147 8.69 9.62 48.52
C ASN A 147 9.15 10.97 49.11
N THR A 148 9.13 12.05 48.33
CA THR A 148 9.55 13.38 48.80
C THR A 148 8.40 14.23 49.32
N TRP A 149 7.23 14.19 48.67
CA TRP A 149 6.11 15.09 48.96
C TRP A 149 4.90 14.39 49.59
N GLY A 150 4.80 13.07 49.49
CA GLY A 150 3.66 12.29 49.96
C GLY A 150 2.50 12.23 48.96
N VAL A 151 1.65 11.21 49.11
CA VAL A 151 0.52 10.95 48.20
C VAL A 151 -0.44 12.14 48.03
N PRO A 152 -0.91 12.80 49.11
CA PRO A 152 -1.88 13.90 48.98
C PRO A 152 -1.34 15.11 48.21
N GLN A 153 -0.04 15.37 48.32
CA GLN A 153 0.62 16.51 47.67
C GLN A 153 0.98 16.18 46.22
N THR A 154 1.41 14.94 45.93
CA THR A 154 1.86 14.55 44.58
C THR A 154 0.71 14.35 43.60
N MET A 155 -0.37 13.70 44.01
CA MET A 155 -1.48 13.33 43.11
C MET A 155 -2.13 14.52 42.37
N PRO A 156 -2.39 15.68 43.02
CA PRO A 156 -2.89 16.87 42.31
C PRO A 156 -1.96 17.33 41.18
N TRP A 157 -0.65 17.29 41.39
CA TRP A 157 0.33 17.64 40.35
C TRP A 157 0.34 16.63 39.20
N LEU A 158 0.17 15.34 39.49
CA LEU A 158 0.04 14.32 38.44
C LEU A 158 -1.26 14.52 37.63
N GLY A 159 -2.36 14.89 38.29
CA GLY A 159 -3.61 15.25 37.62
C GLY A 159 -3.44 16.47 36.70
N LEU A 160 -2.80 17.53 37.21
CA LEU A 160 -2.46 18.71 36.41
C LEU A 160 -1.54 18.37 35.23
N ALA A 161 -0.53 17.52 35.42
CA ALA A 161 0.35 17.07 34.35
C ALA A 161 -0.41 16.25 33.30
N PHE A 162 -1.32 15.36 33.71
CA PHE A 162 -2.14 14.55 32.81
C PHE A 162 -2.96 15.45 31.86
N ALA A 163 -3.68 16.43 32.40
CA ALA A 163 -4.45 17.40 31.61
C ALA A 163 -3.55 18.34 30.81
N GLY A 164 -2.55 18.93 31.45
CA GLY A 164 -1.67 19.95 30.87
C GLY A 164 -0.81 19.45 29.72
N LEU A 165 -0.46 18.17 29.69
CA LEU A 165 0.29 17.58 28.58
C LEU A 165 -0.62 17.06 27.46
N ILE A 166 -1.81 16.52 27.78
CA ILE A 166 -2.68 15.90 26.77
C ILE A 166 -3.62 16.91 26.09
N ILE A 167 -4.25 17.81 26.85
CA ILE A 167 -5.28 18.73 26.33
C ILE A 167 -4.73 19.65 25.24
N PRO A 168 -3.54 20.29 25.39
CA PRO A 168 -2.99 21.12 24.32
C PRO A 168 -2.77 20.34 23.02
N VAL A 169 -2.24 19.12 23.12
CA VAL A 169 -2.03 18.24 21.96
C VAL A 169 -3.37 17.85 21.31
N ALA A 170 -4.37 17.52 22.11
CA ALA A 170 -5.71 17.20 21.61
C ALA A 170 -6.36 18.38 20.88
N LEU A 171 -6.24 19.60 21.40
CA LEU A 171 -6.83 20.80 20.80
C LEU A 171 -6.08 21.27 19.54
N TRP A 172 -4.75 21.18 19.52
CA TRP A 172 -3.91 21.78 18.48
C TRP A 172 -3.55 20.84 17.34
N VAL A 173 -3.34 19.56 17.64
CA VAL A 173 -2.75 18.60 16.69
C VAL A 173 -3.78 17.61 16.17
N VAL A 174 -4.82 17.31 16.97
CA VAL A 174 -5.76 16.23 16.67
C VAL A 174 -7.02 16.78 15.99
N ARG A 175 -7.12 16.56 14.68
CA ARG A 175 -8.34 16.81 13.87
C ARG A 175 -8.71 15.54 13.10
N MET A 176 -10.00 15.24 13.00
CA MET A 176 -10.44 14.20 12.07
C MET A 176 -10.19 14.66 10.64
N PRO A 177 -9.60 13.82 9.76
CA PRO A 177 -9.59 14.08 8.32
C PRO A 177 -10.99 13.79 7.74
N ASP A 178 -11.34 14.46 6.64
CA ASP A 178 -12.59 14.19 5.92
C ASP A 178 -12.62 12.76 5.36
N ALA A 179 -13.77 12.11 5.43
CA ALA A 179 -13.91 10.71 5.06
C ALA A 179 -13.99 10.53 3.53
N PRO A 180 -13.18 9.67 2.90
CA PRO A 180 -13.50 9.16 1.57
C PRO A 180 -14.68 8.17 1.67
N VAL A 181 -15.72 8.42 0.90
CA VAL A 181 -16.86 7.52 0.72
C VAL A 181 -16.42 6.37 -0.18
N VAL A 182 -16.31 5.16 0.37
CA VAL A 182 -16.11 3.94 -0.41
C VAL A 182 -17.39 3.10 -0.31
N GLY A 183 -18.14 3.08 -1.41
CA GLY A 183 -19.33 2.25 -1.57
C GLY A 183 -18.96 0.77 -1.58
N GLY A 184 -19.59 0.00 -0.70
CA GLY A 184 -19.43 -1.45 -0.66
C GLY A 184 -20.16 -2.11 -1.81
N SER A 185 -19.44 -2.87 -2.64
CA SER A 185 -20.01 -3.89 -3.50
C SER A 185 -19.79 -5.27 -2.87
N ALA A 186 -20.79 -6.13 -3.06
CA ALA A 186 -20.91 -7.43 -2.41
C ALA A 186 -19.81 -8.42 -2.83
N LEU A 187 -19.39 -9.24 -1.88
CA LEU A 187 -18.33 -10.24 -2.02
C LEU A 187 -18.85 -11.51 -2.72
N PRO A 188 -18.16 -12.06 -3.74
CA PRO A 188 -18.51 -13.35 -4.34
C PRO A 188 -18.08 -14.54 -3.47
N ALA A 189 -18.71 -15.69 -3.71
CA ALA A 189 -18.73 -16.85 -2.83
C ALA A 189 -17.40 -17.61 -2.68
N GLY A 190 -17.10 -17.99 -1.43
CA GLY A 190 -15.91 -18.77 -1.03
C GLY A 190 -15.21 -18.25 0.23
N GLU A 191 -15.64 -17.11 0.76
CA GLU A 191 -14.93 -16.40 1.82
C GLU A 191 -15.18 -16.92 3.25
N TRP A 192 -14.15 -16.78 4.09
CA TRP A 192 -14.26 -16.87 5.54
C TRP A 192 -15.35 -15.92 6.06
N THR A 193 -16.37 -16.45 6.74
CA THR A 193 -17.30 -15.61 7.49
C THR A 193 -16.75 -15.30 8.87
N TYR A 194 -17.06 -14.11 9.41
CA TYR A 194 -16.68 -13.75 10.78
C TYR A 194 -17.12 -14.80 11.82
N ARG A 195 -18.35 -15.34 11.66
CA ARG A 195 -18.86 -16.42 12.54
C ARG A 195 -18.05 -17.71 12.42
N ALA A 196 -17.60 -18.08 11.22
CA ALA A 196 -16.75 -19.24 11.03
C ALA A 196 -15.38 -19.02 11.68
N ALA A 197 -14.78 -17.84 11.51
CA ALA A 197 -13.47 -17.50 12.08
C ALA A 197 -13.44 -17.63 13.62
N ILE A 198 -14.42 -17.05 14.32
CA ILE A 198 -14.46 -17.07 15.79
C ILE A 198 -14.81 -18.43 16.39
N ARG A 199 -15.36 -19.35 15.60
CA ARG A 199 -15.66 -20.74 16.02
C ARG A 199 -14.50 -21.69 15.79
N THR A 200 -13.43 -21.25 15.14
CA THR A 200 -12.25 -22.09 14.96
C THR A 200 -11.61 -22.43 16.29
N ARG A 201 -11.14 -23.66 16.44
CA ARG A 201 -10.31 -24.07 17.59
C ARG A 201 -9.10 -23.15 17.75
N PHE A 202 -8.46 -22.77 16.63
CA PHE A 202 -7.34 -21.84 16.63
C PHE A 202 -7.69 -20.52 17.34
N PHE A 203 -8.77 -19.84 16.92
CA PHE A 203 -9.20 -18.58 17.53
C PHE A 203 -9.51 -18.75 19.02
N ILE A 204 -10.33 -19.75 19.38
CA ILE A 204 -10.77 -19.95 20.77
C ILE A 204 -9.57 -20.20 21.69
N MET A 205 -8.68 -21.10 21.30
CA MET A 205 -7.50 -21.44 22.11
C MET A 205 -6.52 -20.27 22.18
N LEU A 206 -6.30 -19.54 21.09
CA LEU A 206 -5.44 -18.35 21.09
C LEU A 206 -6.02 -17.24 21.98
N ALA A 207 -7.32 -16.98 21.89
CA ALA A 207 -8.00 -16.00 22.72
C ALA A 207 -7.88 -16.35 24.21
N ILE A 208 -8.18 -17.60 24.60
CA ILE A 208 -8.04 -18.07 25.99
C ILE A 208 -6.58 -18.00 26.44
N GLY A 209 -5.63 -18.42 25.60
CA GLY A 209 -4.20 -18.33 25.89
C GLY A 209 -3.76 -16.90 26.19
N TYR A 210 -4.29 -15.92 25.45
CA TYR A 210 -4.00 -14.51 25.67
C TYR A 210 -4.67 -13.91 26.92
N VAL A 211 -5.80 -14.46 27.38
CA VAL A 211 -6.35 -14.11 28.71
C VAL A 211 -5.34 -14.46 29.81
N PHE A 212 -4.82 -15.69 29.81
CA PHE A 212 -3.83 -16.10 30.81
C PHE A 212 -2.49 -15.39 30.62
N CYS A 213 -2.05 -15.22 29.38
CA CYS A 213 -0.81 -14.52 29.05
C CYS A 213 -0.80 -13.10 29.64
N LEU A 214 -1.83 -12.31 29.33
CA LEU A 214 -1.94 -10.94 29.84
C LEU A 214 -2.29 -10.89 31.33
N GLY A 215 -3.00 -11.88 31.87
CA GLY A 215 -3.24 -11.98 33.31
C GLY A 215 -1.95 -12.11 34.11
N ALA A 216 -1.08 -13.04 33.75
CA ALA A 216 0.24 -13.14 34.37
C ALA A 216 1.10 -11.89 34.12
N GLN A 217 1.06 -11.37 32.89
CA GLN A 217 1.90 -10.25 32.48
C GLN A 217 1.55 -8.95 33.22
N VAL A 218 0.26 -8.57 33.23
CA VAL A 218 -0.20 -7.32 33.87
C VAL A 218 -0.18 -7.46 35.39
N GLY A 219 -0.49 -8.64 35.93
CA GLY A 219 -0.30 -8.91 37.36
C GLY A 219 1.16 -8.72 37.77
N GLY A 220 2.11 -9.30 37.04
CA GLY A 220 3.53 -9.17 37.34
C GLY A 220 4.02 -7.73 37.25
N ILE A 221 3.58 -6.96 36.24
CA ILE A 221 3.92 -5.54 36.13
C ILE A 221 3.35 -4.74 37.30
N ALA A 222 2.08 -4.95 37.67
CA ALA A 222 1.40 -4.22 38.74
C ALA A 222 2.03 -4.44 40.12
N HIS A 223 2.71 -5.55 40.33
CA HIS A 223 3.36 -5.91 41.60
C HIS A 223 4.90 -5.81 41.56
N LEU A 224 5.48 -5.39 40.44
CA LEU A 224 6.95 -5.32 40.29
C LEU A 224 7.57 -4.29 41.22
N TYR A 225 6.98 -3.11 41.30
CA TYR A 225 7.49 -2.03 42.13
C TYR A 225 7.57 -2.47 43.60
N ASN A 226 6.44 -2.88 44.19
CA ASN A 226 6.37 -3.32 45.58
C ASN A 226 7.33 -4.47 45.87
N ARG A 227 7.45 -5.44 44.95
CA ARG A 227 8.38 -6.56 45.13
C ARG A 227 9.82 -6.09 45.30
N VAL A 228 10.25 -5.14 44.47
CA VAL A 228 11.63 -4.66 44.49
C VAL A 228 11.84 -3.66 45.63
N ASP A 229 10.81 -2.91 46.00
CA ASP A 229 10.82 -1.99 47.12
C ASP A 229 11.07 -2.71 48.45
N GLU A 230 10.42 -3.86 48.68
CA GLU A 230 10.70 -4.74 49.83
C GLU A 230 12.16 -5.22 49.91
N LEU A 231 12.89 -5.25 48.78
CA LEU A 231 14.27 -5.74 48.71
C LEU A 231 15.32 -4.63 48.88
N ALA A 232 15.12 -3.47 48.26
CA ALA A 232 16.13 -2.42 48.24
C ALA A 232 15.57 -0.99 48.05
N GLY A 233 14.32 -0.77 48.43
CA GLY A 233 13.68 0.54 48.44
C GLY A 233 13.29 1.11 47.07
N PHE A 234 12.66 2.28 47.12
CA PHE A 234 11.89 2.85 46.01
C PHE A 234 12.72 3.18 44.77
N GLN A 235 14.00 3.54 44.94
CA GLN A 235 14.90 3.85 43.82
C GLN A 235 15.19 2.59 42.98
N SER A 236 15.44 1.47 43.66
CA SER A 236 15.62 0.17 43.02
C SER A 236 14.32 -0.29 42.35
N ALA A 237 13.19 -0.07 43.02
CA ALA A 237 11.86 -0.39 42.49
C ALA A 237 11.52 0.37 41.21
N ALA A 238 11.75 1.69 41.21
CA ALA A 238 11.60 2.52 40.03
C ALA A 238 12.56 2.08 38.89
N SER A 239 13.78 1.68 39.24
CA SER A 239 14.77 1.19 38.26
C SER A 239 14.36 -0.15 37.64
N ALA A 240 13.71 -1.04 38.40
CA ALA A 240 13.18 -2.29 37.87
C ALA A 240 12.06 -2.07 36.85
N VAL A 241 11.13 -1.13 37.11
CA VAL A 241 10.08 -0.76 36.14
C VAL A 241 10.69 -0.13 34.88
N GLN A 242 11.72 0.72 35.02
CA GLN A 242 12.47 1.25 33.88
C GLN A 242 13.16 0.15 33.07
N ALA A 243 13.83 -0.80 33.73
CA ALA A 243 14.51 -1.90 33.07
C ALA A 243 13.52 -2.77 32.28
N LEU A 244 12.37 -3.11 32.87
CA LEU A 244 11.29 -3.83 32.20
C LEU A 244 10.80 -3.08 30.95
N THR A 245 10.58 -1.78 31.06
CA THR A 245 10.02 -0.99 29.96
C THR A 245 11.01 -0.73 28.83
N LEU A 246 12.28 -0.48 29.14
CA LEU A 246 13.37 -0.42 28.15
C LEU A 246 13.52 -1.75 27.41
N CYS A 247 13.56 -2.87 28.15
CA CYS A 247 13.67 -4.20 27.55
C CYS A 247 12.43 -4.58 26.74
N SER A 248 11.23 -4.09 27.10
CA SER A 248 10.02 -4.22 26.28
C SER A 248 10.13 -3.49 24.94
N ILE A 249 10.67 -2.27 24.94
CA ILE A 249 10.90 -1.52 23.69
C ILE A 249 11.92 -2.26 22.82
N MET A 250 13.07 -2.63 23.38
CA MET A 250 14.12 -3.35 22.67
C MET A 250 13.64 -4.71 22.16
N GLY A 251 12.92 -5.44 23.01
CA GLY A 251 12.28 -6.71 22.70
C GLY A 251 11.40 -6.58 21.47
N ARG A 252 10.51 -5.58 21.42
CA ARG A 252 9.62 -5.35 20.28
C ARG A 252 10.36 -5.11 18.96
N PHE A 253 11.45 -4.35 18.97
CA PHE A 253 12.27 -4.12 17.77
C PHE A 253 12.99 -5.40 17.31
N ALA A 254 13.66 -6.10 18.23
CA ALA A 254 14.35 -7.35 17.92
C ALA A 254 13.38 -8.46 17.50
N GLY A 255 12.25 -8.56 18.19
CA GLY A 255 11.19 -9.52 17.93
C GLY A 255 10.51 -9.32 16.59
N GLY A 256 10.28 -8.06 16.18
CA GLY A 256 9.80 -7.75 14.82
C GLY A 256 10.73 -8.29 13.73
N TRP A 257 12.04 -8.19 13.91
CA TRP A 257 13.03 -8.77 13.00
C TRP A 257 13.08 -10.32 13.08
N LEU A 258 12.98 -10.89 14.28
CA LEU A 258 13.01 -12.35 14.50
C LEU A 258 11.77 -13.06 13.94
N VAL A 259 10.57 -12.45 14.04
CA VAL A 259 9.33 -13.01 13.50
C VAL A 259 9.37 -13.16 11.97
N MET A 260 10.18 -12.36 11.28
CA MET A 260 10.40 -12.53 9.84
C MET A 260 11.25 -13.77 9.49
N ARG A 261 11.93 -14.36 10.48
CA ARG A 261 12.87 -15.50 10.30
C ARG A 261 12.41 -16.77 11.00
N LEU A 262 11.48 -16.68 11.94
CA LEU A 262 11.00 -17.78 12.77
C LEU A 262 9.48 -17.92 12.67
N PRO A 263 8.93 -19.15 12.66
CA PRO A 263 7.49 -19.33 12.76
C PRO A 263 6.91 -18.63 13.99
N ILE A 264 5.84 -17.84 13.81
CA ILE A 264 5.20 -17.04 14.87
C ILE A 264 4.89 -17.91 16.10
N ARG A 265 4.42 -19.14 15.88
CA ARG A 265 4.14 -20.10 16.96
C ARG A 265 5.38 -20.41 17.81
N SER A 266 6.50 -20.73 17.17
CA SER A 266 7.75 -21.05 17.88
C SER A 266 8.25 -19.82 18.63
N PHE A 267 8.16 -18.65 18.00
CA PHE A 267 8.52 -17.39 18.64
C PHE A 267 7.63 -17.08 19.86
N ALA A 268 6.33 -17.35 19.78
CA ALA A 268 5.40 -17.20 20.90
C ALA A 268 5.74 -18.12 22.07
N VAL A 269 6.02 -19.40 21.78
CA VAL A 269 6.41 -20.39 22.78
C VAL A 269 7.71 -19.98 23.48
N VAL A 270 8.73 -19.58 22.73
CA VAL A 270 9.99 -19.09 23.30
C VAL A 270 9.76 -17.88 24.20
N ASN A 271 8.96 -16.91 23.76
CA ASN A 271 8.67 -15.73 24.60
C ASN A 271 7.88 -16.09 25.87
N LEU A 272 6.97 -17.06 25.84
CA LEU A 272 6.33 -17.54 27.07
C LEU A 272 7.33 -18.18 28.04
N PHE A 273 8.34 -18.90 27.54
CA PHE A 273 9.44 -19.36 28.39
C PHE A 273 10.24 -18.20 28.98
N VAL A 274 10.53 -17.16 28.19
CA VAL A 274 11.18 -15.93 28.66
C VAL A 274 10.32 -15.24 29.74
N GLN A 275 9.01 -15.12 29.54
CA GLN A 275 8.07 -14.59 30.56
C GLN A 275 8.11 -15.41 31.84
N MET A 276 7.98 -16.73 31.76
CA MET A 276 8.02 -17.62 32.93
C MET A 276 9.34 -17.48 33.69
N THR A 277 10.45 -17.38 32.97
CA THR A 277 11.80 -17.21 33.55
C THR A 277 11.92 -15.86 34.25
N GLY A 278 11.46 -14.78 33.61
CA GLY A 278 11.46 -13.44 34.18
C GLY A 278 10.61 -13.34 35.45
N LEU A 279 9.36 -13.83 35.39
CA LEU A 279 8.44 -13.85 36.54
C LEU A 279 9.01 -14.67 37.70
N LEU A 280 9.54 -15.87 37.42
CA LEU A 280 10.13 -16.72 38.46
C LEU A 280 11.36 -16.07 39.08
N THR A 281 12.22 -15.44 38.26
CA THR A 281 13.41 -14.72 38.73
C THR A 281 13.02 -13.56 39.65
N ILE A 282 11.98 -12.79 39.32
CA ILE A 282 11.48 -11.70 40.17
C ILE A 282 10.95 -12.24 41.50
N GLY A 283 10.17 -13.32 41.46
CA GLY A 283 9.59 -13.95 42.65
C GLY A 283 10.63 -14.51 43.61
N LEU A 284 11.68 -15.13 43.07
CA LEU A 284 12.77 -15.76 43.84
C LEU A 284 13.95 -14.83 44.12
N ALA A 285 13.89 -13.58 43.67
CA ALA A 285 14.99 -12.63 43.83
C ALA A 285 15.34 -12.44 45.32
N SER A 286 16.60 -12.69 45.67
CA SER A 286 17.15 -12.45 47.01
C SER A 286 17.80 -11.08 47.16
N SER A 287 17.98 -10.35 46.05
CA SER A 287 18.54 -9.00 46.01
C SER A 287 17.89 -8.19 44.88
N ALA A 288 18.03 -6.87 44.92
CA ALA A 288 17.47 -6.01 43.89
C ALA A 288 18.12 -6.22 42.52
N GLU A 289 19.41 -6.55 42.45
CA GLU A 289 20.09 -6.81 41.18
C GLU A 289 19.47 -8.02 40.45
N ILE A 290 19.13 -9.07 41.20
CA ILE A 290 18.44 -10.25 40.66
C ILE A 290 17.02 -9.87 40.23
N ALA A 291 16.31 -9.06 41.02
CA ALA A 291 14.97 -8.59 40.65
C ALA A 291 14.98 -7.71 39.39
N LEU A 292 15.99 -6.84 39.22
CA LEU A 292 16.20 -6.03 38.03
C LEU A 292 16.51 -6.91 36.80
N LEU A 293 17.35 -7.93 36.95
CA LEU A 293 17.61 -8.90 35.88
C LEU A 293 16.32 -9.64 35.48
N GLY A 294 15.55 -10.09 36.47
CA GLY A 294 14.24 -10.71 36.24
C GLY A 294 13.27 -9.77 35.52
N ALA A 295 13.23 -8.49 35.92
CA ALA A 295 12.42 -7.45 35.28
C ALA A 295 12.84 -7.19 33.83
N ALA A 296 14.15 -7.18 33.53
CA ALA A 296 14.67 -7.03 32.18
C ALA A 296 14.27 -8.21 31.29
N VAL A 297 14.49 -9.45 31.75
CA VAL A 297 14.09 -10.68 31.04
C VAL A 297 12.58 -10.70 30.79
N PHE A 298 11.79 -10.40 31.83
CA PHE A 298 10.35 -10.31 31.72
C PHE A 298 9.91 -9.22 30.72
N GLY A 299 10.60 -8.07 30.73
CA GLY A 299 10.38 -6.97 29.80
C GLY A 299 10.54 -7.35 28.33
N VAL A 300 11.57 -8.12 27.97
CA VAL A 300 11.75 -8.62 26.59
C VAL A 300 10.50 -9.36 26.11
N SER A 301 9.94 -10.22 26.98
CA SER A 301 8.72 -10.95 26.65
C SER A 301 7.48 -10.06 26.55
N VAL A 302 7.33 -9.10 27.47
CA VAL A 302 6.23 -8.12 27.46
C VAL A 302 6.14 -7.40 26.11
N GLY A 303 7.28 -6.97 25.58
CA GLY A 303 7.38 -6.29 24.29
C GLY A 303 6.92 -7.14 23.10
N ASN A 304 7.27 -8.43 23.14
CA ASN A 304 7.02 -9.39 22.06
C ASN A 304 5.61 -9.98 22.08
N LEU A 305 5.15 -10.48 23.23
CA LEU A 305 3.86 -11.17 23.36
C LEU A 305 2.69 -10.26 23.01
N LEU A 306 2.81 -8.96 23.28
CA LEU A 306 1.81 -7.95 22.90
C LEU A 306 1.66 -7.82 21.38
N MET A 307 2.74 -8.03 20.61
CA MET A 307 2.73 -7.97 19.14
C MET A 307 2.35 -9.30 18.48
N ILE A 308 2.57 -10.42 19.16
CA ILE A 308 2.34 -11.74 18.55
C ILE A 308 0.86 -11.99 18.28
N GLN A 309 -0.08 -11.56 19.14
CA GLN A 309 -1.51 -11.78 18.95
C GLN A 309 -2.05 -11.18 17.64
N PRO A 310 -1.83 -9.87 17.35
CA PRO A 310 -2.29 -9.30 16.09
C PRO A 310 -1.60 -9.95 14.89
N LEU A 311 -0.28 -10.21 14.96
CA LEU A 311 0.47 -10.81 13.86
C LEU A 311 -0.03 -12.23 13.54
N TRP A 312 -0.29 -13.04 14.56
CA TRP A 312 -0.71 -14.42 14.35
C TRP A 312 -2.15 -14.51 13.84
N LEU A 313 -3.04 -13.60 14.30
CA LEU A 313 -4.40 -13.50 13.76
C LEU A 313 -4.40 -13.00 12.31
N ALA A 314 -3.51 -12.07 11.95
CA ALA A 314 -3.36 -11.60 10.58
C ALA A 314 -2.82 -12.70 9.65
N GLU A 315 -1.99 -13.59 10.18
CA GLU A 315 -1.48 -14.75 9.45
C GLU A 315 -2.52 -15.87 9.27
N ALA A 316 -3.49 -15.97 10.18
CA ALA A 316 -4.49 -17.03 10.21
C ALA A 316 -5.80 -16.69 9.51
N PHE A 317 -6.14 -15.41 9.38
CA PHE A 317 -7.43 -14.95 8.85
C PHE A 317 -7.26 -13.89 7.77
N PRO A 318 -8.08 -13.92 6.69
CA PRO A 318 -7.96 -12.96 5.61
C PRO A 318 -8.35 -11.55 6.04
N GLY A 319 -7.84 -10.55 5.31
CA GLY A 319 -8.04 -9.13 5.60
C GLY A 319 -9.52 -8.70 5.70
N SER A 320 -10.43 -9.42 5.02
CA SER A 320 -11.87 -9.15 5.05
C SER A 320 -12.52 -9.39 6.43
N VAL A 321 -12.02 -10.35 7.22
CA VAL A 321 -12.55 -10.66 8.57
C VAL A 321 -11.60 -10.29 9.70
N TYR A 322 -10.29 -10.19 9.43
CA TYR A 322 -9.25 -9.96 10.43
C TYR A 322 -9.56 -8.81 11.41
N PRO A 323 -10.00 -7.60 10.99
CA PRO A 323 -10.22 -6.50 11.92
C PRO A 323 -11.25 -6.82 13.02
N ARG A 324 -12.33 -7.52 12.66
CA ARG A 324 -13.38 -7.92 13.61
C ARG A 324 -12.91 -9.05 14.52
N VAL A 325 -12.15 -10.00 13.96
CA VAL A 325 -11.57 -11.12 14.72
C VAL A 325 -10.57 -10.61 15.75
N PHE A 326 -9.65 -9.72 15.35
CA PHE A 326 -8.68 -9.08 16.24
C PHE A 326 -9.36 -8.27 17.34
N ALA A 327 -10.38 -7.48 17.01
CA ALA A 327 -11.13 -6.71 18.00
C ALA A 327 -11.73 -7.60 19.10
N LEU A 328 -12.34 -8.74 18.73
CA LEU A 328 -12.87 -9.70 19.71
C LEU A 328 -11.76 -10.37 20.52
N ALA A 329 -10.67 -10.79 19.88
CA ALA A 329 -9.53 -11.40 20.58
C ALA A 329 -8.90 -10.45 21.61
N ASN A 330 -8.77 -9.17 21.25
CA ASN A 330 -8.29 -8.13 22.14
C ASN A 330 -9.27 -7.87 23.29
N ALA A 331 -10.58 -7.85 23.01
CA ALA A 331 -11.61 -7.73 24.05
C ALA A 331 -11.57 -8.89 25.05
N CYS A 332 -11.35 -10.13 24.58
CA CYS A 332 -11.11 -11.27 25.48
C CYS A 332 -9.86 -11.03 26.34
N ALA A 333 -8.76 -10.57 25.74
CA ALA A 333 -7.50 -10.37 26.43
C ALA A 333 -7.60 -9.32 27.57
N VAL A 334 -8.50 -8.34 27.45
CA VAL A 334 -8.80 -7.36 28.53
C VAL A 334 -9.28 -8.03 29.81
N ALA A 335 -9.99 -9.16 29.73
CA ALA A 335 -10.36 -9.92 30.93
C ALA A 335 -9.11 -10.34 31.72
N GLY A 336 -8.08 -10.82 31.02
CA GLY A 336 -6.77 -11.15 31.60
C GLY A 336 -6.11 -9.94 32.25
N VAL A 337 -5.97 -8.85 31.50
CA VAL A 337 -5.41 -7.56 31.96
C VAL A 337 -6.05 -7.12 33.27
N SER A 338 -7.37 -7.25 33.39
CA SER A 338 -8.10 -6.85 34.59
C SER A 338 -7.95 -7.80 35.78
N MET A 339 -7.89 -9.12 35.56
CA MET A 339 -7.85 -10.10 36.67
C MET A 339 -6.46 -10.25 37.29
N GLY A 340 -5.41 -10.06 36.49
CA GLY A 340 -4.01 -10.29 36.88
C GLY A 340 -3.59 -9.61 38.18
N PRO A 341 -3.72 -8.28 38.31
CA PRO A 341 -3.32 -7.54 39.51
C PRO A 341 -3.97 -8.08 40.78
N PHE A 342 -5.30 -8.30 40.76
CA PHE A 342 -6.04 -8.80 41.91
C PHE A 342 -5.60 -10.22 42.32
N VAL A 343 -5.44 -11.13 41.37
CA VAL A 343 -5.03 -12.52 41.66
C VAL A 343 -3.65 -12.55 42.33
N LEU A 344 -2.70 -11.74 41.85
CA LEU A 344 -1.37 -11.66 42.47
C LEU A 344 -1.41 -11.00 43.85
N GLY A 345 -2.23 -9.95 44.03
CA GLY A 345 -2.42 -9.32 45.32
C GLY A 345 -3.03 -10.28 46.36
N LEU A 346 -4.01 -11.10 45.95
CA LEU A 346 -4.56 -12.15 46.80
C LEU A 346 -3.51 -13.19 47.19
N ALA A 347 -2.68 -13.64 46.24
CA ALA A 347 -1.62 -14.59 46.51
C ALA A 347 -0.54 -14.03 47.44
N TYR A 348 -0.23 -12.74 47.32
CA TYR A 348 0.67 -12.03 48.22
C TYR A 348 0.09 -11.96 49.64
N ASP A 349 -1.16 -11.49 49.80
CA ASP A 349 -1.80 -11.34 51.12
C ASP A 349 -1.92 -12.66 51.89
N HIS A 350 -1.98 -13.80 51.20
CA HIS A 350 -2.01 -15.13 51.84
C HIS A 350 -0.62 -15.67 52.18
N ALA A 351 0.44 -15.14 51.57
CA ALA A 351 1.80 -15.65 51.76
C ALA A 351 2.85 -14.53 51.57
N ASN A 352 3.44 -14.43 50.39
CA ASN A 352 4.47 -13.45 50.04
C ASN A 352 4.61 -13.37 48.52
N TYR A 353 5.50 -12.49 48.04
CA TYR A 353 5.71 -12.33 46.60
C TYR A 353 6.32 -13.54 45.90
N SER A 354 7.12 -14.36 46.58
CA SER A 354 7.63 -15.59 45.96
C SER A 354 6.47 -16.51 45.56
N VAL A 355 5.44 -16.61 46.39
CA VAL A 355 4.19 -17.32 46.06
C VAL A 355 3.40 -16.58 44.98
N ALA A 356 3.23 -15.26 45.08
CA ALA A 356 2.47 -14.49 44.09
C ALA A 356 3.05 -14.59 42.66
N TYR A 357 4.36 -14.48 42.51
CA TYR A 357 5.04 -14.64 41.22
C TYR A 357 5.09 -16.10 40.76
N SER A 358 5.08 -17.08 41.67
CA SER A 358 4.89 -18.49 41.32
C SER A 358 3.49 -18.74 40.75
N VAL A 359 2.45 -18.08 41.28
CA VAL A 359 1.10 -18.09 40.70
C VAL A 359 1.11 -17.44 39.31
N ALA A 360 1.76 -16.30 39.12
CA ALA A 360 1.90 -15.67 37.80
C ALA A 360 2.62 -16.58 36.78
N MET A 361 3.66 -17.28 37.23
CA MET A 361 4.37 -18.28 36.42
C MET A 361 3.46 -19.45 36.06
N ALA A 362 2.69 -20.00 37.01
CA ALA A 362 1.71 -21.06 36.76
C ALA A 362 0.60 -20.61 35.78
N VAL A 363 0.13 -19.38 35.88
CA VAL A 363 -0.80 -18.78 34.91
C VAL A 363 -0.17 -18.67 33.52
N SER A 364 1.13 -18.36 33.43
CA SER A 364 1.87 -18.37 32.17
C SER A 364 2.04 -19.78 31.57
N VAL A 365 2.11 -20.82 32.42
CA VAL A 365 2.06 -22.23 31.96
C VAL A 365 0.70 -22.55 31.33
N LEU A 366 -0.40 -22.09 31.92
CA LEU A 366 -1.73 -22.23 31.30
C LEU A 366 -1.78 -21.52 29.94
N ALA A 367 -1.24 -20.30 29.85
CA ALA A 367 -1.13 -19.58 28.59
C ALA A 367 -0.36 -20.39 27.52
N LEU A 368 0.78 -20.99 27.90
CA LEU A 368 1.56 -21.87 27.04
C LEU A 368 0.77 -23.09 26.57
N ILE A 369 0.04 -23.76 27.47
CA ILE A 369 -0.80 -24.91 27.12
C ILE A 369 -1.82 -24.52 26.05
N PHE A 370 -2.57 -23.43 26.26
CA PHE A 370 -3.58 -22.99 25.29
C PHE A 370 -2.95 -22.53 23.96
N ILE A 371 -1.83 -21.82 24.00
CA ILE A 371 -1.09 -21.39 22.80
C ILE A 371 -0.55 -22.59 22.00
N VAL A 372 -0.10 -23.65 22.68
CA VAL A 372 0.32 -24.89 22.02
C VAL A 372 -0.89 -25.66 21.46
N LEU A 373 -2.02 -25.68 22.19
CA LEU A 373 -3.27 -26.35 21.79
C LEU A 373 -4.04 -25.63 20.67
N ALA A 374 -3.74 -24.35 20.41
CA ALA A 374 -4.28 -23.60 19.27
C ALA A 374 -3.94 -24.25 17.93
N GLY A 375 -2.87 -25.05 17.86
CA GLY A 375 -2.60 -25.95 16.73
C GLY A 375 -2.03 -25.25 15.49
N LYS A 376 -2.07 -25.96 14.35
CA LYS A 376 -1.72 -25.40 13.02
C LYS A 376 -2.90 -24.54 12.51
N ARG A 377 -2.59 -23.58 11.62
CA ARG A 377 -3.58 -22.67 11.03
C ARG A 377 -4.79 -23.46 10.49
N PRO A 378 -6.02 -22.94 10.61
CA PRO A 378 -7.15 -23.54 9.94
C PRO A 378 -6.93 -23.43 8.42
N GLN A 379 -6.60 -24.55 7.77
CA GLN A 379 -6.66 -24.62 6.32
C GLN A 379 -8.14 -24.70 5.92
N PRO A 380 -8.61 -23.89 4.96
CA PRO A 380 -9.85 -24.21 4.29
C PRO A 380 -9.71 -25.63 3.74
N ALA A 381 -10.77 -26.44 3.85
CA ALA A 381 -10.80 -27.77 3.26
C ALA A 381 -10.59 -27.62 1.74
N ALA A 382 -9.35 -27.76 1.29
CA ALA A 382 -9.04 -27.88 -0.11
C ALA A 382 -9.51 -29.26 -0.57
N LEU A 383 -10.12 -29.32 -1.75
CA LEU A 383 -10.44 -30.57 -2.41
C LEU A 383 -9.15 -31.41 -2.53
N PRO A 384 -9.15 -32.71 -2.17
CA PRO A 384 -7.97 -33.54 -2.31
C PRO A 384 -7.64 -33.70 -3.80
N PHE A 385 -6.54 -33.09 -4.24
CA PHE A 385 -6.02 -33.21 -5.61
C PHE A 385 -5.14 -34.45 -5.83
N SER A 386 -5.13 -35.41 -4.90
CA SER A 386 -4.39 -36.66 -5.06
C SER A 386 -5.24 -37.86 -4.67
N MET A 387 -5.39 -38.78 -5.63
CA MET A 387 -5.77 -40.17 -5.38
C MET A 387 -4.53 -40.91 -4.85
N PRO A 388 -4.65 -41.80 -3.85
CA PRO A 388 -3.51 -42.60 -3.38
C PRO A 388 -3.00 -43.50 -4.51
N GLY A 389 -1.78 -43.26 -5.02
CA GLY A 389 -1.14 -44.14 -6.01
C GLY A 389 -0.17 -43.48 -7.00
N GLU A 390 -0.23 -42.17 -7.22
CA GLU A 390 0.64 -41.48 -8.18
C GLU A 390 1.69 -40.61 -7.46
N GLY A 391 2.94 -41.08 -7.48
CA GLY A 391 4.03 -40.61 -6.62
C GLY A 391 4.71 -39.28 -6.98
N LYS A 392 4.03 -38.35 -7.65
CA LYS A 392 4.54 -36.96 -7.79
C LYS A 392 3.39 -35.97 -7.62
N LEU A 393 3.57 -35.01 -6.72
CA LEU A 393 2.69 -33.85 -6.63
C LEU A 393 2.83 -33.03 -7.93
N PRO A 394 1.73 -32.53 -8.52
CA PRO A 394 1.81 -31.61 -9.65
C PRO A 394 2.66 -30.39 -9.29
N SER A 395 3.58 -30.00 -10.18
CA SER A 395 4.48 -28.86 -9.98
C SER A 395 4.62 -28.07 -11.28
N LEU A 396 4.70 -26.75 -11.16
CA LEU A 396 5.02 -25.84 -12.27
C LEU A 396 6.54 -25.75 -12.53
N ALA A 397 7.36 -26.34 -11.66
CA ALA A 397 8.82 -26.23 -11.72
C ALA A 397 9.40 -26.67 -13.07
N ASP A 398 8.90 -27.78 -13.63
CA ASP A 398 9.40 -28.32 -14.90
C ASP A 398 9.14 -27.35 -16.08
N MET A 399 8.00 -26.66 -16.08
CA MET A 399 7.71 -25.61 -17.06
C MET A 399 8.61 -24.40 -16.82
N LEU A 400 8.75 -23.97 -15.56
CA LEU A 400 9.55 -22.80 -15.19
C LEU A 400 11.03 -23.00 -15.51
N GLU A 401 11.58 -24.20 -15.39
CA GLU A 401 12.97 -24.50 -15.75
C GLU A 401 13.28 -24.17 -17.21
N ASN A 402 12.29 -24.31 -18.11
CA ASN A 402 12.42 -23.98 -19.52
C ASN A 402 12.12 -22.50 -19.83
N VAL A 403 11.18 -21.89 -19.11
CA VAL A 403 10.73 -20.50 -19.38
C VAL A 403 11.63 -19.45 -18.73
N ASN A 404 12.12 -19.74 -17.52
CA ASN A 404 12.90 -18.81 -16.73
C ASN A 404 14.12 -18.23 -17.48
N PRO A 405 14.93 -19.01 -18.22
CA PRO A 405 16.06 -18.46 -18.98
C PRO A 405 15.70 -17.35 -19.97
N ALA A 406 14.45 -17.30 -20.46
CA ALA A 406 13.97 -16.28 -21.39
C ALA A 406 13.47 -14.98 -20.69
N VAL A 407 13.36 -14.94 -19.36
CA VAL A 407 12.89 -13.77 -18.59
C VAL A 407 14.06 -13.10 -17.88
N VAL A 408 14.34 -11.85 -18.29
CA VAL A 408 15.56 -11.11 -17.92
C VAL A 408 15.28 -9.98 -16.94
N ASN A 409 16.30 -9.56 -16.20
CA ASN A 409 16.29 -8.30 -15.46
C ASN A 409 16.65 -7.14 -16.41
N ILE A 410 15.97 -6.01 -16.27
CA ILE A 410 16.35 -4.77 -16.94
C ILE A 410 16.76 -3.76 -15.87
N ALA A 411 17.99 -3.28 -15.94
CA ALA A 411 18.51 -2.21 -15.10
C ALA A 411 18.73 -0.97 -15.96
N THR A 412 18.10 0.14 -15.59
CA THR A 412 18.26 1.43 -16.28
C THR A 412 18.96 2.43 -15.39
N TYR A 413 19.85 3.22 -15.98
CA TYR A 413 20.60 4.25 -15.28
C TYR A 413 20.28 5.62 -15.86
N THR A 414 19.91 6.56 -15.00
CA THR A 414 19.69 7.96 -15.36
C THR A 414 20.64 8.86 -14.56
N THR A 415 21.33 9.74 -15.25
CA THR A 415 22.23 10.73 -14.67
C THR A 415 21.44 12.01 -14.39
N VAL A 416 20.94 12.15 -13.16
CA VAL A 416 20.23 13.37 -12.76
C VAL A 416 21.25 14.47 -12.45
N SER A 417 21.39 15.43 -13.37
CA SER A 417 22.14 16.66 -13.11
C SER A 417 21.31 17.59 -12.22
N SER A 418 21.62 17.60 -10.92
CA SER A 418 21.06 18.59 -10.00
C SER A 418 21.80 19.91 -10.20
N SER A 419 21.23 20.84 -10.96
CA SER A 419 21.74 22.22 -11.08
C SER A 419 21.43 23.00 -9.79
N ASN A 420 22.28 22.81 -8.78
CA ASN A 420 22.30 23.68 -7.60
C ASN A 420 23.44 24.70 -7.81
N PRO A 421 23.15 26.01 -7.93
CA PRO A 421 24.17 27.04 -8.15
C PRO A 421 25.32 27.03 -7.14
N LEU A 422 25.03 26.59 -5.90
CA LEU A 422 25.99 26.44 -4.81
C LEU A 422 26.96 25.25 -5.02
N LEU A 423 26.50 24.20 -5.72
CA LEU A 423 27.30 23.04 -6.11
C LEU A 423 27.99 23.24 -7.46
N GLU A 424 27.77 24.35 -8.16
CA GLU A 424 28.45 24.73 -9.42
C GLU A 424 29.63 25.68 -9.20
N ASP A 425 29.75 26.24 -8.00
CA ASP A 425 30.83 27.12 -7.58
C ASP A 425 32.21 26.40 -7.57
N PRO A 426 33.23 26.90 -8.29
CA PRO A 426 34.55 26.28 -8.36
C PRO A 426 35.29 26.20 -7.02
N PHE A 427 35.01 27.11 -6.08
CA PHE A 427 35.66 27.22 -4.78
C PHE A 427 35.07 26.19 -3.79
N PHE A 428 33.74 26.05 -3.74
CA PHE A 428 33.04 25.07 -2.90
C PHE A 428 33.40 23.62 -3.27
N ARG A 429 33.58 23.34 -4.56
CA ARG A 429 33.97 22.02 -5.10
C ARG A 429 35.38 21.58 -4.69
N ARG A 430 36.34 22.51 -4.68
CA ARG A 430 37.74 22.25 -4.32
C ARG A 430 37.89 21.86 -2.85
N PHE A 431 36.97 22.33 -2.00
CA PHE A 431 37.06 22.19 -0.55
C PHE A 431 36.30 20.98 0.02
N PHE A 432 35.18 20.58 -0.60
CA PHE A 432 34.28 19.53 -0.05
C PHE A 432 34.25 18.21 -0.83
N ASN A 433 35.07 18.04 -1.88
CA ASN A 433 35.20 16.81 -2.70
C ASN A 433 33.84 16.16 -3.06
N VAL A 434 32.90 16.97 -3.56
CA VAL A 434 31.52 16.55 -3.83
C VAL A 434 31.45 15.73 -5.14
N PRO A 435 30.94 14.48 -5.12
CA PRO A 435 30.81 13.65 -6.33
C PRO A 435 29.91 14.28 -7.40
N ARG A 436 30.23 14.05 -8.68
CA ARG A 436 29.40 14.49 -9.82
C ARG A 436 28.17 13.60 -9.98
N GLY A 437 26.99 14.20 -9.84
CA GLY A 437 25.70 13.61 -10.22
C GLY A 437 25.23 12.49 -9.31
N ARG A 438 23.92 12.41 -9.10
CA ARG A 438 23.30 11.25 -8.45
C ARG A 438 22.81 10.31 -9.54
N ARG A 439 23.59 9.27 -9.85
CA ARG A 439 23.17 8.18 -10.73
C ARG A 439 22.00 7.46 -10.04
N THR A 440 20.81 7.56 -10.61
CA THR A 440 19.63 6.89 -10.09
C THR A 440 19.41 5.63 -10.93
N GLN A 441 19.27 4.49 -10.27
CA GLN A 441 19.03 3.20 -10.90
C GLN A 441 17.54 2.87 -10.78
N SER A 442 16.93 2.45 -11.88
CA SER A 442 15.62 1.81 -11.89
C SER A 442 15.77 0.35 -12.37
N ALA A 443 14.84 -0.51 -11.96
CA ALA A 443 14.88 -1.93 -12.28
C ALA A 443 13.49 -2.43 -12.70
N GLY A 444 13.45 -3.23 -13.76
CA GLY A 444 12.27 -3.91 -14.28
C GLY A 444 12.63 -5.31 -14.80
N SER A 445 11.73 -5.89 -15.57
CA SER A 445 11.90 -7.18 -16.24
C SER A 445 11.74 -7.05 -17.74
N GLY A 446 12.24 -8.03 -18.49
CA GLY A 446 12.04 -8.15 -19.93
C GLY A 446 11.88 -9.61 -20.34
N VAL A 447 11.46 -9.84 -21.58
CA VAL A 447 11.26 -11.17 -22.14
C VAL A 447 11.99 -11.29 -23.47
N ILE A 448 12.86 -12.29 -23.60
CA ILE A 448 13.56 -12.60 -24.85
C ILE A 448 12.58 -13.32 -25.78
N VAL A 449 12.28 -12.67 -26.90
CA VAL A 449 11.28 -13.11 -27.90
C VAL A 449 11.90 -13.52 -29.23
N ASP A 450 13.19 -13.24 -29.41
CA ASP A 450 13.98 -13.74 -30.54
C ASP A 450 15.43 -13.92 -30.07
N ALA A 451 15.86 -15.16 -29.85
CA ALA A 451 17.21 -15.45 -29.38
C ALA A 451 18.29 -15.21 -30.45
N GLN A 452 17.96 -15.45 -31.72
CA GLN A 452 18.93 -15.36 -32.83
C GLN A 452 19.28 -13.91 -33.16
N ARG A 453 18.26 -13.05 -33.14
CA ARG A 453 18.41 -11.62 -33.32
C ARG A 453 18.56 -10.89 -31.99
N GLY A 454 18.40 -11.53 -30.84
CA GLY A 454 18.60 -10.91 -29.52
C GLY A 454 17.60 -9.79 -29.21
N TYR A 455 16.33 -9.97 -29.59
CA TYR A 455 15.26 -9.02 -29.30
C TYR A 455 14.60 -9.33 -27.96
N ILE A 456 14.39 -8.27 -27.18
CA ILE A 456 13.80 -8.33 -25.84
C ILE A 456 12.66 -7.32 -25.78
N VAL A 457 11.48 -7.76 -25.35
CA VAL A 457 10.33 -6.89 -25.09
C VAL A 457 10.27 -6.53 -23.61
N THR A 458 9.92 -5.29 -23.32
CA THR A 458 9.62 -4.79 -21.97
C THR A 458 8.60 -3.66 -22.06
N ASN A 459 8.30 -3.01 -20.94
CA ASN A 459 7.47 -1.83 -20.91
C ASN A 459 8.24 -0.55 -21.24
N ASP A 460 7.58 0.41 -21.90
CA ASP A 460 8.17 1.73 -22.18
C ASP A 460 8.52 2.46 -20.89
N HIS A 461 7.65 2.44 -19.88
CA HIS A 461 7.91 3.15 -18.62
C HIS A 461 9.15 2.63 -17.85
N VAL A 462 9.62 1.40 -18.15
CA VAL A 462 10.87 0.85 -17.58
C VAL A 462 12.10 1.50 -18.20
N VAL A 463 12.04 1.86 -19.49
CA VAL A 463 13.20 2.32 -20.28
C VAL A 463 13.14 3.78 -20.73
N GLY A 464 11.98 4.43 -20.64
CA GLY A 464 11.69 5.69 -21.34
C GLY A 464 12.51 6.94 -20.95
N ARG A 465 13.37 6.86 -19.92
CA ARG A 465 14.30 7.94 -19.49
C ARG A 465 15.72 7.43 -19.19
N ALA A 466 16.07 6.26 -19.70
CA ALA A 466 17.36 5.64 -19.44
C ALA A 466 18.46 6.24 -20.33
N ASP A 467 19.60 6.62 -19.75
CA ASP A 467 20.81 6.96 -20.51
C ASP A 467 21.55 5.67 -20.92
N GLU A 468 21.53 4.67 -20.05
CA GLU A 468 22.12 3.34 -20.26
C GLU A 468 21.11 2.26 -19.83
N ILE A 469 21.01 1.19 -20.63
CA ILE A 469 20.15 0.04 -20.38
C ILE A 469 21.02 -1.21 -20.33
N SER A 470 20.97 -1.92 -19.21
CA SER A 470 21.67 -3.18 -19.01
C SER A 470 20.68 -4.31 -18.75
N VAL A 471 20.94 -5.47 -19.33
CA VAL A 471 20.11 -6.67 -19.25
C VAL A 471 20.86 -7.74 -18.47
N GLY A 472 20.27 -8.24 -17.39
CA GLY A 472 20.78 -9.37 -16.60
C GLY A 472 20.06 -10.67 -16.94
N LEU A 473 20.80 -11.69 -17.37
CA LEU A 473 20.27 -13.02 -17.67
C LEU A 473 20.15 -13.88 -16.41
N ALA A 474 19.37 -14.97 -16.50
CA ALA A 474 19.17 -15.91 -15.38
C ALA A 474 20.46 -16.64 -14.95
N ASP A 475 21.44 -16.77 -15.86
CA ASP A 475 22.75 -17.38 -15.60
C ASP A 475 23.78 -16.43 -14.97
N GLY A 476 23.39 -15.17 -14.73
CA GLY A 476 24.23 -14.13 -14.14
C GLY A 476 25.03 -13.30 -15.14
N ARG A 477 24.96 -13.58 -16.45
CA ARG A 477 25.55 -12.70 -17.47
C ARG A 477 24.83 -11.36 -17.50
N VAL A 478 25.58 -10.30 -17.77
CA VAL A 478 25.07 -8.94 -17.89
C VAL A 478 25.49 -8.38 -19.24
N MET A 479 24.52 -7.88 -20.00
CA MET A 479 24.69 -7.39 -21.37
C MET A 479 24.27 -5.93 -21.46
N GLN A 480 24.87 -5.18 -22.39
CA GLN A 480 24.39 -3.84 -22.73
C GLN A 480 23.30 -3.96 -23.79
N ALA A 481 22.22 -3.22 -23.64
CA ALA A 481 21.09 -3.24 -24.56
C ALA A 481 20.93 -1.89 -25.26
N GLN A 482 20.61 -1.94 -26.54
CA GLN A 482 20.24 -0.78 -27.34
C GLN A 482 18.71 -0.71 -27.44
N LEU A 483 18.14 0.48 -27.28
CA LEU A 483 16.73 0.71 -27.56
C LEU A 483 16.52 0.72 -29.08
N VAL A 484 15.73 -0.24 -29.60
CA VAL A 484 15.35 -0.30 -31.03
C VAL A 484 14.26 0.72 -31.31
N GLY A 485 13.26 0.76 -30.42
CA GLY A 485 12.17 1.71 -30.46
C GLY A 485 11.18 1.45 -29.32
N ARG A 486 10.22 2.36 -29.18
CA ARG A 486 9.21 2.32 -28.12
C ARG A 486 7.87 2.83 -28.61
N ASP A 487 6.84 2.42 -27.91
CA ASP A 487 5.47 2.84 -28.12
C ASP A 487 4.80 3.15 -26.78
N SER A 488 4.76 4.43 -26.46
CA SER A 488 4.21 4.93 -25.20
C SER A 488 2.69 4.83 -25.11
N GLN A 489 1.97 4.58 -26.22
CA GLN A 489 0.49 4.50 -26.14
C GLN A 489 -0.01 3.16 -25.62
N VAL A 490 0.81 2.10 -25.74
CA VAL A 490 0.53 0.75 -25.22
C VAL A 490 1.57 0.32 -24.20
N ASP A 491 2.48 1.20 -23.80
CA ASP A 491 3.56 0.94 -22.84
C ASP A 491 4.45 -0.26 -23.22
N LEU A 492 4.94 -0.29 -24.46
CA LEU A 492 5.88 -1.32 -24.94
C LEU A 492 7.18 -0.72 -25.47
N ALA A 493 8.28 -1.44 -25.26
CA ALA A 493 9.57 -1.13 -25.86
C ALA A 493 10.30 -2.39 -26.31
N VAL A 494 11.06 -2.26 -27.40
CA VAL A 494 11.91 -3.32 -27.94
C VAL A 494 13.37 -2.96 -27.75
N LEU A 495 14.11 -3.85 -27.11
CA LEU A 495 15.54 -3.75 -26.91
C LEU A 495 16.28 -4.77 -27.77
N LYS A 496 17.53 -4.47 -28.08
CA LYS A 496 18.47 -5.33 -28.79
C LYS A 496 19.72 -5.55 -27.95
N VAL A 497 20.09 -6.81 -27.75
CA VAL A 497 21.38 -7.23 -27.17
C VAL A 497 22.18 -8.04 -28.18
N ASP A 498 23.47 -8.24 -27.94
CA ASP A 498 24.27 -9.15 -28.76
C ASP A 498 23.79 -10.60 -28.54
N PRO A 499 23.49 -11.37 -29.60
CA PRO A 499 22.89 -12.69 -29.46
C PRO A 499 23.97 -13.73 -29.13
N GLU A 500 24.20 -13.98 -27.84
CA GLU A 500 25.11 -15.02 -27.36
C GLU A 500 24.34 -16.02 -26.49
N ASP A 501 24.06 -17.21 -27.02
CA ASP A 501 23.43 -18.33 -26.29
C ASP A 501 22.23 -17.89 -25.43
N LEU A 502 21.26 -17.25 -26.10
CA LEU A 502 20.04 -16.74 -25.47
C LEU A 502 18.93 -17.80 -25.54
N ALA A 503 18.13 -17.89 -24.48
CA ALA A 503 16.88 -18.63 -24.50
C ALA A 503 15.74 -17.74 -24.98
N GLU A 504 14.76 -18.32 -25.68
CA GLU A 504 13.62 -17.62 -26.26
C GLU A 504 12.31 -18.19 -25.73
N ILE A 505 11.33 -17.31 -25.49
CA ILE A 505 9.98 -17.74 -25.15
C ILE A 505 9.12 -17.92 -26.40
N SER A 506 8.33 -18.99 -26.43
CA SER A 506 7.32 -19.17 -27.48
C SER A 506 6.11 -18.27 -27.22
N ILE A 507 5.66 -17.52 -28.23
CA ILE A 507 4.52 -16.59 -28.12
C ILE A 507 3.23 -17.28 -28.56
N ALA A 508 2.25 -17.39 -27.66
CA ALA A 508 0.91 -17.93 -27.95
C ALA A 508 -0.04 -16.85 -28.52
N ASN A 509 -1.15 -17.30 -29.07
CA ASN A 509 -2.25 -16.44 -29.52
C ASN A 509 -3.13 -16.05 -28.31
N SER A 510 -3.08 -14.79 -27.88
CA SER A 510 -3.87 -14.31 -26.74
C SER A 510 -5.39 -14.29 -27.01
N ALA A 511 -5.83 -14.39 -28.26
CA ALA A 511 -7.24 -14.45 -28.61
C ALA A 511 -7.91 -15.79 -28.18
N ASP A 512 -7.10 -16.83 -27.95
CA ASP A 512 -7.60 -18.15 -27.53
C ASP A 512 -7.83 -18.24 -26.00
N LEU A 513 -7.45 -17.19 -25.25
CA LEU A 513 -7.61 -17.13 -23.80
C LEU A 513 -9.08 -17.08 -23.37
N ARG A 514 -9.37 -17.68 -22.23
CA ARG A 514 -10.67 -17.61 -21.55
C ARG A 514 -10.49 -17.22 -20.10
N VAL A 515 -11.49 -16.52 -19.57
CA VAL A 515 -11.57 -16.23 -18.14
C VAL A 515 -11.62 -17.56 -17.37
N GLY A 516 -10.70 -17.72 -16.41
CA GLY A 516 -10.50 -18.94 -15.64
C GLY A 516 -9.33 -19.82 -16.08
N ASP A 517 -8.72 -19.57 -17.25
CA ASP A 517 -7.49 -20.27 -17.63
C ASP A 517 -6.36 -19.92 -16.64
N PHE A 518 -5.56 -20.93 -16.25
CA PHE A 518 -4.44 -20.75 -15.33
C PHE A 518 -3.29 -20.00 -16.00
N VAL A 519 -2.69 -19.08 -15.25
CA VAL A 519 -1.58 -18.25 -15.71
C VAL A 519 -0.49 -18.14 -14.66
N VAL A 520 0.73 -17.88 -15.14
CA VAL A 520 1.91 -17.69 -14.29
C VAL A 520 2.57 -16.38 -14.68
N ALA A 521 2.74 -15.48 -13.72
CA ALA A 521 3.46 -14.22 -13.89
C ALA A 521 4.91 -14.39 -13.41
N ILE A 522 5.85 -14.02 -14.27
CA ILE A 522 7.29 -14.20 -14.05
C ILE A 522 7.99 -12.85 -14.22
N GLY A 523 8.86 -12.52 -13.27
CA GLY A 523 9.74 -11.37 -13.35
C GLY A 523 11.09 -11.63 -12.70
N ASN A 524 12.07 -10.78 -12.99
CA ASN A 524 13.40 -10.81 -12.37
C ASN A 524 13.75 -9.42 -11.82
N PRO A 525 13.03 -8.94 -10.78
CA PRO A 525 13.40 -7.69 -10.13
C PRO A 525 14.75 -7.86 -9.44
N PHE A 526 15.73 -7.03 -9.79
CA PHE A 526 17.06 -6.94 -9.15
C PHE A 526 18.11 -8.01 -9.52
N GLY A 527 17.82 -8.94 -10.45
CA GLY A 527 18.83 -9.84 -11.01
C GLY A 527 19.42 -10.88 -10.06
N LEU A 528 18.85 -11.07 -8.86
CA LEU A 528 19.33 -12.01 -7.85
C LEU A 528 18.52 -13.32 -7.81
N THR A 529 17.19 -13.26 -8.04
CA THR A 529 16.29 -14.43 -8.05
C THR A 529 14.99 -14.07 -8.77
N GLN A 530 14.53 -14.92 -9.68
CA GLN A 530 13.24 -14.74 -10.35
C GLN A 530 12.08 -14.89 -9.38
N THR A 531 11.10 -13.99 -9.51
CA THR A 531 9.86 -14.02 -8.76
C THR A 531 8.77 -14.60 -9.65
N VAL A 532 8.21 -15.72 -9.23
CA VAL A 532 7.14 -16.41 -9.94
C VAL A 532 5.89 -16.41 -9.08
N THR A 533 4.77 -16.02 -9.66
CA THR A 533 3.46 -16.06 -9.03
C THR A 533 2.45 -16.70 -9.98
N SER A 534 1.40 -17.31 -9.44
CA SER A 534 0.37 -17.98 -10.27
C SER A 534 -1.01 -17.47 -9.89
N GLY A 535 -1.92 -17.58 -10.85
CA GLY A 535 -3.30 -17.16 -10.74
C GLY A 535 -4.10 -17.68 -11.92
N ILE A 536 -5.18 -16.98 -12.24
CA ILE A 536 -6.03 -17.23 -13.40
C ILE A 536 -6.20 -15.95 -14.21
N VAL A 537 -6.70 -16.09 -15.43
CA VAL A 537 -7.31 -14.97 -16.17
C VAL A 537 -8.60 -14.58 -15.45
N SER A 538 -8.62 -13.40 -14.85
CA SER A 538 -9.77 -12.84 -14.12
C SER A 538 -10.73 -12.09 -15.04
N ALA A 539 -10.23 -11.49 -16.12
CA ALA A 539 -11.03 -10.86 -17.18
C ALA A 539 -10.17 -10.66 -18.44
N LEU A 540 -10.83 -10.49 -19.58
CA LEU A 540 -10.21 -10.13 -20.87
C LEU A 540 -10.82 -8.83 -21.38
N GLY A 541 -10.09 -8.11 -22.23
CA GLY A 541 -10.58 -6.89 -22.88
C GLY A 541 -10.85 -5.74 -21.92
N ARG A 542 -10.01 -5.57 -20.90
CA ARG A 542 -10.15 -4.44 -19.95
C ARG A 542 -9.61 -3.16 -20.57
N SER A 543 -10.49 -2.17 -20.67
CA SER A 543 -10.21 -0.84 -21.21
C SER A 543 -10.97 0.25 -20.44
N GLY A 544 -10.65 1.51 -20.70
CA GLY A 544 -11.25 2.68 -20.06
C GLY A 544 -10.78 2.89 -18.61
N LEU A 545 -9.61 2.36 -18.26
CA LEU A 545 -8.97 2.50 -16.96
C LEU A 545 -8.15 3.80 -16.86
N GLY A 546 -7.73 4.36 -17.99
CA GLY A 546 -6.92 5.57 -18.05
C GLY A 546 -5.48 5.35 -17.55
N ILE A 547 -5.00 4.10 -17.66
CA ILE A 547 -3.63 3.69 -17.35
C ILE A 547 -2.75 4.00 -18.55
N GLU A 548 -3.19 3.62 -19.75
CA GLU A 548 -2.47 3.84 -21.02
C GLU A 548 -3.38 4.44 -22.10
N GLY A 549 -2.79 4.83 -23.24
CA GLY A 549 -3.53 5.39 -24.38
C GLY A 549 -4.48 4.37 -25.02
N TYR A 550 -3.96 3.22 -25.43
CA TYR A 550 -4.73 2.09 -25.94
C TYR A 550 -4.72 0.95 -24.94
N GLU A 551 -5.92 0.49 -24.55
CA GLU A 551 -6.08 -0.51 -23.50
C GLU A 551 -6.87 -1.72 -24.01
N ASP A 552 -6.29 -2.92 -23.83
CA ASP A 552 -6.93 -4.22 -24.08
C ASP A 552 -6.42 -5.26 -23.08
N PHE A 553 -6.37 -4.90 -21.79
CA PHE A 553 -5.59 -5.69 -20.83
C PHE A 553 -6.22 -7.06 -20.56
N ILE A 554 -5.34 -8.06 -20.42
CA ILE A 554 -5.62 -9.31 -19.69
C ILE A 554 -5.56 -8.96 -18.21
N GLN A 555 -6.65 -9.19 -17.47
CA GLN A 555 -6.66 -9.06 -16.01
C GLN A 555 -6.36 -10.41 -15.38
N THR A 556 -5.49 -10.44 -14.38
CA THR A 556 -5.17 -11.65 -13.60
C THR A 556 -5.17 -11.37 -12.10
N ASP A 557 -5.45 -12.38 -11.29
CA ASP A 557 -5.25 -12.36 -9.84
C ASP A 557 -3.86 -12.83 -9.42
N ALA A 558 -3.02 -13.28 -10.36
CA ALA A 558 -1.62 -13.57 -10.12
C ALA A 558 -0.92 -12.30 -9.58
N PRO A 559 -0.24 -12.36 -8.41
CA PRO A 559 0.41 -11.20 -7.85
C PRO A 559 1.52 -10.63 -8.77
N ILE A 560 1.26 -9.47 -9.36
CA ILE A 560 2.21 -8.61 -10.07
C ILE A 560 2.67 -7.52 -9.11
N ASN A 561 3.98 -7.39 -8.86
CA ASN A 561 4.56 -6.38 -7.96
C ASN A 561 5.62 -5.54 -8.69
N PRO A 562 6.03 -4.37 -8.15
CA PRO A 562 7.11 -3.58 -8.73
C PRO A 562 8.35 -4.43 -9.04
N GLY A 563 8.75 -4.38 -10.32
CA GLY A 563 9.87 -5.14 -10.86
C GLY A 563 9.51 -6.46 -11.56
N ASN A 564 8.24 -6.92 -11.51
CA ASN A 564 7.69 -7.83 -12.53
C ASN A 564 7.21 -7.09 -13.79
N SER A 565 7.14 -5.76 -13.75
CA SER A 565 6.81 -4.91 -14.91
C SER A 565 7.78 -5.18 -16.06
N GLY A 566 7.23 -5.44 -17.24
CA GLY A 566 7.94 -5.86 -18.44
C GLY A 566 8.24 -7.37 -18.50
N GLY A 567 7.91 -8.13 -17.45
CA GLY A 567 8.08 -9.58 -17.37
C GLY A 567 6.93 -10.36 -18.00
N ALA A 568 7.08 -11.68 -18.10
CA ALA A 568 6.16 -12.56 -18.81
C ALA A 568 4.89 -12.90 -18.00
N LEU A 569 3.75 -12.95 -18.68
CA LEU A 569 2.57 -13.72 -18.27
C LEU A 569 2.45 -14.92 -19.21
N VAL A 570 2.48 -16.13 -18.67
CA VAL A 570 2.50 -17.38 -19.45
C VAL A 570 1.36 -18.33 -19.10
N ASP A 571 0.98 -19.18 -20.05
CA ASP A 571 0.09 -20.32 -19.82
C ASP A 571 0.83 -21.47 -19.08
N LEU A 572 0.13 -22.56 -18.77
CA LEU A 572 0.72 -23.73 -18.11
C LEU A 572 1.74 -24.49 -18.96
N ASN A 573 1.79 -24.25 -20.27
CA ASN A 573 2.78 -24.82 -21.18
C ASN A 573 4.03 -23.93 -21.28
N GLY A 574 4.01 -22.73 -20.67
CA GLY A 574 5.11 -21.78 -20.72
C GLY A 574 5.09 -20.86 -21.94
N HIS A 575 3.99 -20.81 -22.69
CA HIS A 575 3.86 -19.88 -23.80
C HIS A 575 3.49 -18.48 -23.32
N LEU A 576 4.14 -17.45 -23.87
CA LEU A 576 3.83 -16.05 -23.59
C LEU A 576 2.43 -15.69 -24.08
N ILE A 577 1.58 -15.28 -23.15
CA ILE A 577 0.22 -14.79 -23.42
C ILE A 577 0.06 -13.29 -23.15
N GLY A 578 1.01 -12.68 -22.44
CA GLY A 578 1.08 -11.22 -22.28
C GLY A 578 2.30 -10.72 -21.53
N ILE A 579 2.46 -9.39 -21.47
CA ILE A 579 3.52 -8.69 -20.74
C ILE A 579 2.93 -7.96 -19.54
N ASN A 580 3.44 -8.25 -18.34
CA ASN A 580 2.95 -7.65 -17.09
C ASN A 580 3.24 -6.14 -17.09
N THR A 581 2.20 -5.31 -16.97
CA THR A 581 2.33 -3.83 -17.09
C THR A 581 1.98 -3.14 -15.77
N ALA A 582 0.75 -3.31 -15.30
CA ALA A 582 0.19 -2.48 -14.25
C ALA A 582 -0.60 -3.30 -13.23
N ILE A 583 -0.92 -2.65 -12.11
CA ILE A 583 -1.82 -3.18 -11.09
C ILE A 583 -2.81 -2.11 -10.69
N LEU A 584 -4.05 -2.51 -10.40
CA LEU A 584 -4.98 -1.63 -9.72
C LEU A 584 -4.72 -1.73 -8.22
N ALA A 585 -3.77 -0.93 -7.74
CA ALA A 585 -3.31 -1.00 -6.35
C ALA A 585 -3.39 0.37 -5.66
N PRO A 586 -4.45 0.64 -4.87
CA PRO A 586 -4.56 1.85 -4.06
C PRO A 586 -3.40 2.06 -3.06
N THR A 587 -2.58 1.02 -2.85
CA THR A 587 -1.50 0.96 -1.87
C THR A 587 -0.13 0.64 -2.50
N GLY A 588 -0.07 0.50 -3.84
CA GLY A 588 1.13 0.06 -4.56
C GLY A 588 1.48 -1.43 -4.42
N SER A 589 0.67 -2.21 -3.71
CA SER A 589 0.78 -3.68 -3.61
C SER A 589 -0.38 -4.37 -4.31
N ASN A 590 -0.12 -5.51 -4.95
CA ASN A 590 -1.17 -6.26 -5.64
C ASN A 590 -2.29 -6.70 -4.68
N VAL A 591 -3.54 -6.44 -5.04
CA VAL A 591 -4.74 -6.83 -4.26
C VAL A 591 -5.57 -7.91 -4.97
N GLY A 592 -4.96 -8.66 -5.88
CA GLY A 592 -5.62 -9.63 -6.77
C GLY A 592 -6.11 -9.01 -8.10
N ILE A 593 -5.57 -7.85 -8.49
CA ILE A 593 -5.92 -7.16 -9.75
C ILE A 593 -4.63 -6.70 -10.43
N GLY A 594 -4.08 -7.55 -11.28
CA GLY A 594 -2.97 -7.25 -12.19
C GLY A 594 -3.43 -7.17 -13.64
N PHE A 595 -2.67 -6.43 -14.45
CA PHE A 595 -2.93 -6.23 -15.87
C PHE A 595 -1.69 -6.58 -16.70
N ALA A 596 -1.92 -7.29 -17.80
CA ALA A 596 -0.91 -7.61 -18.80
C ALA A 596 -1.39 -7.22 -20.21
N ILE A 597 -0.46 -6.74 -21.03
CA ILE A 597 -0.68 -6.43 -22.45
C ILE A 597 -0.74 -7.77 -23.21
N PRO A 598 -1.78 -8.05 -24.01
CA PRO A 598 -1.92 -9.32 -24.73
C PRO A 598 -0.77 -9.61 -25.71
N SER A 599 -0.39 -10.87 -25.84
CA SER A 599 0.71 -11.30 -26.72
C SER A 599 0.53 -10.94 -28.20
N ASN A 600 -0.70 -10.89 -28.70
CA ASN A 600 -0.97 -10.46 -30.08
C ASN A 600 -0.66 -8.97 -30.28
N MET A 601 -0.99 -8.12 -29.31
CA MET A 601 -0.66 -6.70 -29.34
C MET A 601 0.86 -6.50 -29.23
N VAL A 602 1.52 -7.27 -28.36
CA VAL A 602 2.98 -7.29 -28.23
C VAL A 602 3.65 -7.64 -29.55
N ARG A 603 3.19 -8.70 -30.23
CA ARG A 603 3.73 -9.14 -31.52
C ARG A 603 3.62 -8.05 -32.58
N ALA A 604 2.42 -7.50 -32.79
CA ALA A 604 2.15 -6.48 -33.81
C ALA A 604 3.00 -5.22 -33.61
N VAL A 605 3.08 -4.73 -32.37
CA VAL A 605 3.87 -3.53 -32.01
C VAL A 605 5.36 -3.79 -32.14
N MET A 606 5.83 -4.96 -31.71
CA MET A 606 7.23 -5.35 -31.82
C MET A 606 7.68 -5.42 -33.28
N GLU A 607 6.89 -6.04 -34.17
CA GLU A 607 7.21 -6.16 -35.59
C GLU A 607 7.36 -4.78 -36.24
N GLN A 608 6.44 -3.84 -35.96
CA GLN A 608 6.54 -2.46 -36.43
C GLN A 608 7.79 -1.74 -35.92
N ILE A 609 8.13 -1.89 -34.64
CA ILE A 609 9.34 -1.28 -34.08
C ILE A 609 10.60 -1.87 -34.72
N ILE A 610 10.64 -3.18 -34.96
CA ILE A 610 11.78 -3.84 -35.59
C ILE A 610 11.96 -3.38 -37.04
N GLU A 611 10.88 -3.23 -37.79
CA GLU A 611 10.92 -2.84 -39.20
C GLU A 611 11.20 -1.35 -39.41
N ASN A 612 10.54 -0.49 -38.61
CA ASN A 612 10.48 0.95 -38.86
C ASN A 612 11.20 1.79 -37.80
N GLY A 613 11.62 1.20 -36.68
CA GLY A 613 12.19 1.91 -35.52
C GLY A 613 11.15 2.63 -34.64
N GLU A 614 9.92 2.77 -35.13
CA GLU A 614 8.81 3.44 -34.45
C GLU A 614 7.46 2.83 -34.89
N VAL A 615 6.42 3.05 -34.09
CA VAL A 615 5.05 2.60 -34.43
C VAL A 615 4.31 3.72 -35.14
N LYS A 616 3.93 3.48 -36.40
CA LYS A 616 3.17 4.43 -37.22
C LYS A 616 1.69 4.08 -37.21
N ARG A 617 0.97 4.55 -36.19
CA ARG A 617 -0.48 4.34 -36.09
C ARG A 617 -1.22 5.19 -37.10
N GLY A 618 -2.21 4.59 -37.76
CA GLY A 618 -3.12 5.33 -38.61
C GLY A 618 -4.48 5.61 -37.97
N LEU A 619 -5.30 6.32 -38.73
CA LEU A 619 -6.63 6.76 -38.36
C LEU A 619 -7.67 5.99 -39.19
N ILE A 620 -8.76 5.56 -38.54
CA ILE A 620 -9.97 5.10 -39.25
C ILE A 620 -10.86 6.30 -39.59
N GLY A 621 -11.05 7.23 -38.64
CA GLY A 621 -11.82 8.47 -38.84
C GLY A 621 -13.31 8.32 -38.52
N VAL A 622 -13.65 7.58 -37.47
CA VAL A 622 -15.03 7.40 -37.03
C VAL A 622 -15.18 7.67 -35.53
N ILE A 623 -16.30 8.26 -35.17
CA ILE A 623 -16.77 8.32 -33.78
C ILE A 623 -17.80 7.21 -33.61
N VAL A 624 -17.59 6.34 -32.63
CA VAL A 624 -18.47 5.20 -32.38
C VAL A 624 -19.10 5.25 -31.00
N GLN A 625 -20.29 4.66 -30.87
CA GLN A 625 -20.95 4.42 -29.59
C GLN A 625 -21.40 2.97 -29.48
N ARG A 626 -21.75 2.52 -28.27
CA ARG A 626 -22.20 1.15 -28.03
C ARG A 626 -23.59 0.96 -28.64
N LEU A 627 -23.80 -0.17 -29.33
CA LEU A 627 -25.14 -0.64 -29.66
C LEU A 627 -25.86 -1.11 -28.39
N ASN A 628 -26.79 -0.30 -27.87
CA ASN A 628 -27.66 -0.69 -26.75
C ASN A 628 -29.02 -1.22 -27.28
N ALA A 629 -29.88 -1.70 -26.37
CA ALA A 629 -31.17 -2.30 -26.76
C ALA A 629 -32.10 -1.31 -27.49
N ASP A 630 -32.12 -0.05 -27.05
CA ASP A 630 -32.97 0.98 -27.65
C ASP A 630 -32.50 1.34 -29.07
N LEU A 631 -31.18 1.46 -29.28
CA LEU A 631 -30.58 1.68 -30.59
C LEU A 631 -30.78 0.47 -31.50
N ALA A 632 -30.60 -0.76 -31.01
CA ALA A 632 -30.85 -1.97 -31.78
C ALA A 632 -32.31 -2.03 -32.29
N GLN A 633 -33.26 -1.67 -31.42
CA GLN A 633 -34.67 -1.57 -31.79
C GLN A 633 -34.92 -0.44 -32.81
N ALA A 634 -34.32 0.72 -32.61
CA ALA A 634 -34.46 1.87 -33.52
C ALA A 634 -33.90 1.59 -34.92
N PHE A 635 -32.79 0.86 -35.02
CA PHE A 635 -32.16 0.45 -36.28
C PHE A 635 -32.74 -0.84 -36.87
N GLY A 636 -33.69 -1.49 -36.18
CA GLY A 636 -34.35 -2.71 -36.66
C GLY A 636 -33.42 -3.91 -36.80
N VAL A 637 -32.45 -4.05 -35.88
CA VAL A 637 -31.50 -5.16 -35.87
C VAL A 637 -31.74 -6.10 -34.69
N ASP A 638 -31.70 -7.41 -34.94
CA ASP A 638 -31.90 -8.43 -33.90
C ASP A 638 -30.69 -8.59 -32.95
N ARG A 639 -29.55 -7.96 -33.29
CA ARG A 639 -28.30 -8.02 -32.53
C ARG A 639 -28.25 -6.94 -31.46
N ARG A 640 -27.76 -7.29 -30.27
CA ARG A 640 -27.58 -6.37 -29.11
C ARG A 640 -26.11 -6.08 -28.78
N SER A 641 -25.19 -6.42 -29.67
CA SER A 641 -23.75 -6.23 -29.54
C SER A 641 -23.16 -5.67 -30.84
N GLY A 642 -22.11 -4.87 -30.72
CA GLY A 642 -21.53 -4.10 -31.82
C GLY A 642 -21.34 -2.62 -31.46
N VAL A 643 -20.76 -1.87 -32.38
CA VAL A 643 -20.59 -0.43 -32.25
C VAL A 643 -21.29 0.30 -33.40
N VAL A 644 -21.97 1.39 -33.07
CA VAL A 644 -22.70 2.23 -34.03
C VAL A 644 -21.81 3.41 -34.38
N VAL A 645 -21.61 3.68 -35.67
CA VAL A 645 -20.96 4.88 -36.17
C VAL A 645 -21.88 6.07 -35.91
N VAL A 646 -21.44 6.99 -35.06
CA VAL A 646 -22.13 8.25 -34.76
C VAL A 646 -21.81 9.28 -35.82
N GLU A 647 -20.53 9.34 -36.19
CA GLU A 647 -19.99 10.34 -37.11
C GLU A 647 -18.82 9.73 -37.88
N VAL A 648 -18.69 10.13 -39.13
CA VAL A 648 -17.54 9.83 -39.98
C VAL A 648 -16.85 11.16 -40.25
N GLU A 649 -15.57 11.21 -39.97
CA GLU A 649 -14.75 12.40 -40.15
C GLU A 649 -14.57 12.65 -41.66
N PRO A 650 -14.83 13.87 -42.17
CA PRO A 650 -14.64 14.17 -43.60
C PRO A 650 -13.20 13.95 -44.05
N ASP A 651 -13.02 13.45 -45.28
CA ASP A 651 -11.71 13.15 -45.88
C ASP A 651 -10.88 12.11 -45.11
N SER A 652 -11.52 11.34 -44.22
CA SER A 652 -10.88 10.24 -43.50
C SER A 652 -10.93 8.93 -44.28
N PRO A 653 -10.12 7.92 -43.92
CA PRO A 653 -10.22 6.58 -44.51
C PRO A 653 -11.62 5.98 -44.47
N ALA A 654 -12.39 6.23 -43.40
CA ALA A 654 -13.76 5.76 -43.29
C ALA A 654 -14.72 6.46 -44.26
N ASP A 655 -14.53 7.76 -44.50
CA ASP A 655 -15.31 8.52 -45.48
C ASP A 655 -15.02 8.03 -46.91
N GLU A 656 -13.73 7.86 -47.24
CA GLU A 656 -13.29 7.33 -48.54
C GLU A 656 -13.79 5.91 -48.80
N ALA A 657 -13.79 5.07 -47.76
CA ALA A 657 -14.32 3.70 -47.82
C ALA A 657 -15.86 3.66 -47.85
N GLY A 658 -16.53 4.80 -47.62
CA GLY A 658 -17.98 4.93 -47.70
C GLY A 658 -18.73 4.43 -46.46
N LEU A 659 -18.10 4.42 -45.29
CA LEU A 659 -18.78 4.28 -44.01
C LEU A 659 -19.72 5.47 -43.80
N GLN A 660 -20.82 5.25 -43.10
CA GLN A 660 -21.84 6.27 -42.86
C GLN A 660 -22.29 6.26 -41.40
N ALA A 661 -22.71 7.44 -40.92
CA ALA A 661 -23.42 7.52 -39.65
C ALA A 661 -24.65 6.60 -39.65
N GLY A 662 -24.81 5.82 -38.59
CA GLY A 662 -25.83 4.77 -38.47
C GLY A 662 -25.38 3.37 -38.90
N ASP A 663 -24.17 3.21 -39.44
CA ASP A 663 -23.59 1.88 -39.65
C ASP A 663 -23.32 1.18 -38.33
N ILE A 664 -23.61 -0.11 -38.28
CA ILE A 664 -23.32 -0.94 -37.11
C ILE A 664 -22.15 -1.86 -37.45
N ILE A 665 -20.97 -1.54 -36.95
CA ILE A 665 -19.76 -2.34 -37.15
C ILE A 665 -19.83 -3.57 -36.25
N THR A 666 -19.60 -4.74 -36.86
CA THR A 666 -19.69 -6.05 -36.23
C THR A 666 -18.39 -6.86 -36.27
N ARG A 667 -17.50 -6.54 -37.22
CA ARG A 667 -16.17 -7.14 -37.33
C ARG A 667 -15.21 -6.14 -37.97
N VAL A 668 -13.96 -6.12 -37.51
CA VAL A 668 -12.88 -5.32 -38.11
C VAL A 668 -11.65 -6.21 -38.24
N GLY A 669 -11.20 -6.46 -39.46
CA GLY A 669 -10.23 -7.50 -39.77
C GLY A 669 -10.74 -8.86 -39.27
N GLU A 670 -9.93 -9.57 -38.50
CA GLU A 670 -10.32 -10.87 -37.91
C GLU A 670 -11.12 -10.73 -36.60
N ARG A 671 -11.20 -9.54 -36.01
CA ARG A 671 -11.77 -9.35 -34.67
C ARG A 671 -13.26 -9.01 -34.70
N VAL A 672 -14.08 -9.84 -34.04
CA VAL A 672 -15.50 -9.55 -33.80
C VAL A 672 -15.60 -8.39 -32.82
N ILE A 673 -16.45 -7.41 -33.15
CA ILE A 673 -16.67 -6.22 -32.33
C ILE A 673 -18.00 -6.37 -31.61
N GLU A 674 -17.96 -6.52 -30.28
CA GLU A 674 -19.15 -6.61 -29.45
C GLU A 674 -19.36 -5.35 -28.59
N LYS A 675 -18.26 -4.70 -28.21
CA LYS A 675 -18.18 -3.53 -27.34
C LYS A 675 -17.25 -2.49 -27.95
N ILE A 676 -17.36 -1.25 -27.45
CA ILE A 676 -16.48 -0.13 -27.81
C ILE A 676 -15.01 -0.47 -27.56
N SER A 677 -14.71 -1.20 -26.49
CA SER A 677 -13.36 -1.67 -26.17
C SER A 677 -12.75 -2.47 -27.31
N ASP A 678 -13.50 -3.43 -27.88
CA ASP A 678 -13.00 -4.30 -28.95
C ASP A 678 -12.61 -3.49 -30.19
N PHE A 679 -13.37 -2.43 -30.49
CA PHE A 679 -13.08 -1.52 -31.60
C PHE A 679 -11.78 -0.74 -31.36
N HIS A 680 -11.62 -0.14 -30.17
CA HIS A 680 -10.40 0.60 -29.84
C HIS A 680 -9.16 -0.31 -29.77
N SER A 681 -9.29 -1.50 -29.20
CA SER A 681 -8.20 -2.47 -29.12
C SER A 681 -7.77 -2.95 -30.51
N GLN A 682 -8.70 -3.12 -31.43
CA GLN A 682 -8.39 -3.46 -32.82
C GLN A 682 -7.73 -2.29 -33.54
N ALA A 683 -8.21 -1.06 -33.33
CA ALA A 683 -7.58 0.14 -33.87
C ALA A 683 -6.14 0.36 -33.33
N ALA A 684 -5.84 -0.09 -32.11
CA ALA A 684 -4.52 0.06 -31.49
C ALA A 684 -3.39 -0.66 -32.23
N VAL A 685 -3.73 -1.68 -33.03
CA VAL A 685 -2.82 -2.53 -33.80
C VAL A 685 -3.00 -2.36 -35.32
N MET A 686 -3.57 -1.22 -35.74
CA MET A 686 -3.64 -0.82 -37.15
C MET A 686 -2.58 0.22 -37.46
N PHE A 687 -1.81 -0.05 -38.49
CA PHE A 687 -0.70 0.77 -38.92
C PHE A 687 -0.97 1.40 -40.29
N ILE A 688 -0.27 2.50 -40.57
CA ILE A 688 -0.41 3.21 -41.83
C ILE A 688 -0.07 2.27 -42.99
N GLY A 689 -0.97 2.14 -43.96
CA GLY A 689 -0.86 1.25 -45.11
C GLY A 689 -1.55 -0.11 -44.95
N ASP A 690 -2.12 -0.42 -43.79
CA ASP A 690 -2.91 -1.64 -43.60
C ASP A 690 -4.24 -1.58 -44.38
N ASP A 691 -4.56 -2.64 -45.12
CA ASP A 691 -5.87 -2.86 -45.72
C ASP A 691 -6.75 -3.67 -44.76
N VAL A 692 -7.82 -3.05 -44.25
CA VAL A 692 -8.69 -3.64 -43.22
C VAL A 692 -10.12 -3.80 -43.74
N ALA A 693 -10.60 -5.04 -43.75
CA ALA A 693 -12.01 -5.35 -44.02
C ALA A 693 -12.89 -5.06 -42.79
N ILE A 694 -13.93 -4.25 -42.96
CA ILE A 694 -14.93 -3.91 -41.94
C ILE A 694 -16.27 -4.55 -42.34
N GLU A 695 -16.78 -5.47 -41.51
CA GLU A 695 -18.14 -5.99 -41.66
C GLU A 695 -19.11 -5.16 -40.84
N LEU A 696 -20.12 -4.60 -41.52
CA LEU A 696 -21.11 -3.71 -40.95
C LEU A 696 -22.53 -4.09 -41.34
N ILE A 697 -23.51 -3.60 -40.59
CA ILE A 697 -24.93 -3.67 -40.92
C ILE A 697 -25.42 -2.27 -41.25
N ARG A 698 -25.98 -2.12 -42.46
CA ARG A 698 -26.63 -0.88 -42.92
C ARG A 698 -28.03 -1.23 -43.43
N ASN A 699 -29.05 -0.58 -42.89
CA ASN A 699 -30.45 -0.83 -43.25
C ASN A 699 -30.85 -2.33 -43.14
N GLY A 700 -30.41 -2.98 -42.06
CA GLY A 700 -30.72 -4.40 -41.78
C GLY A 700 -29.99 -5.43 -42.67
N ARG A 701 -29.04 -5.00 -43.52
CA ARG A 701 -28.25 -5.91 -44.37
C ARG A 701 -26.78 -5.84 -44.01
N THR A 702 -26.14 -7.01 -43.93
CA THR A 702 -24.69 -7.13 -43.76
C THR A 702 -23.97 -6.67 -45.03
N ARG A 703 -22.89 -5.91 -44.86
CA ARG A 703 -21.97 -5.43 -45.89
C ARG A 703 -20.53 -5.60 -45.40
N SER A 704 -19.60 -5.70 -46.34
CA SER A 704 -18.17 -5.59 -46.08
C SER A 704 -17.63 -4.40 -46.84
N VAL A 705 -16.75 -3.64 -46.20
CA VAL A 705 -16.06 -2.49 -46.78
C VAL A 705 -14.58 -2.64 -46.50
N ASP A 706 -13.74 -2.43 -47.51
CA ASP A 706 -12.29 -2.43 -47.34
C ASP A 706 -11.81 -0.99 -47.14
N LEU A 707 -10.95 -0.79 -46.13
CA LEU A 707 -10.46 0.51 -45.71
C LEU A 707 -8.94 0.46 -45.59
N GLU A 708 -8.25 1.37 -46.29
CA GLU A 708 -6.81 1.57 -46.17
C GLU A 708 -6.53 2.55 -45.01
N ILE A 709 -5.75 2.12 -44.03
CA ILE A 709 -5.41 2.93 -42.86
C ILE A 709 -4.41 4.02 -43.24
N LYS A 710 -4.76 5.29 -43.03
CA LYS A 710 -3.92 6.46 -43.40
C LYS A 710 -3.45 7.25 -42.18
N GLU A 711 -2.45 8.10 -42.40
CA GLU A 711 -1.93 9.03 -41.38
C GLU A 711 -3.01 9.96 -40.82
N ASN A 712 -3.02 10.18 -39.51
CA ASN A 712 -3.89 11.17 -38.87
C ASN A 712 -3.40 12.60 -39.14
N THR A 713 -3.75 13.15 -40.31
CA THR A 713 -3.35 14.51 -40.73
C THR A 713 -4.02 15.65 -39.92
N GLN A 714 -4.91 15.32 -38.97
CA GLN A 714 -5.62 16.28 -38.11
C GLN A 714 -5.01 16.39 -36.70
N GLN A 715 -4.22 15.40 -36.28
CA GLN A 715 -3.57 15.38 -34.96
C GLN A 715 -2.15 15.94 -35.00
N SER A 716 -1.47 15.82 -36.14
CA SER A 716 -0.18 16.46 -36.40
C SER A 716 -0.13 17.12 -37.78
N ALA A 717 0.65 18.19 -37.92
CA ALA A 717 0.82 18.89 -39.18
C ALA A 717 2.22 19.47 -39.33
N LEU A 718 2.79 19.33 -40.53
CA LEU A 718 3.98 20.09 -40.93
C LEU A 718 3.59 21.56 -41.08
N GLY A 719 4.28 22.46 -40.38
CA GLY A 719 3.99 23.90 -40.42
C GLY A 719 4.00 24.48 -41.83
N ARG A 720 4.88 23.97 -42.71
CA ARG A 720 4.96 24.37 -44.13
C ARG A 720 3.66 24.13 -44.91
N ARG A 721 2.87 23.12 -44.53
CA ARG A 721 1.56 22.84 -45.16
C ARG A 721 0.47 23.81 -44.71
N ILE A 722 0.68 24.51 -43.58
CA ILE A 722 -0.25 25.50 -43.04
C ILE A 722 0.12 26.90 -43.56
N ASP A 723 1.38 27.32 -43.41
CA ASP A 723 1.88 28.61 -43.91
C ASP A 723 3.38 28.52 -44.24
N PRO A 724 3.86 29.08 -45.37
CA PRO A 724 5.28 29.04 -45.74
C PRO A 724 6.24 29.60 -44.69
N ARG A 725 5.79 30.54 -43.85
CA ARG A 725 6.58 31.14 -42.75
C ARG A 725 6.84 30.17 -41.61
N LEU A 726 6.06 29.09 -41.55
CA LEU A 726 6.19 27.97 -40.60
C LEU A 726 6.97 26.79 -41.23
N ALA A 727 7.78 27.02 -42.26
CA ALA A 727 8.67 25.97 -42.76
C ALA A 727 9.71 25.57 -41.69
N GLY A 728 9.89 24.26 -41.49
CA GLY A 728 10.81 23.69 -40.50
C GLY A 728 10.24 23.59 -39.08
N ILE A 729 8.91 23.56 -38.92
CA ILE A 729 8.24 23.20 -37.65
C ILE A 729 7.27 22.05 -37.85
N GLU A 730 7.11 21.24 -36.81
CA GLU A 730 6.08 20.23 -36.67
C GLU A 730 5.17 20.59 -35.50
N LEU A 731 3.87 20.36 -35.70
CA LEU A 731 2.82 20.77 -34.78
C LEU A 731 1.93 19.58 -34.46
N GLU A 732 1.45 19.49 -33.22
CA GLU A 732 0.54 18.44 -32.74
C GLU A 732 -0.56 19.04 -31.85
N ASN A 733 -1.75 18.45 -31.83
CA ASN A 733 -2.79 18.83 -30.86
C ASN A 733 -2.34 18.55 -29.43
N PHE A 734 -2.55 19.51 -28.53
CA PHE A 734 -2.20 19.42 -27.12
C PHE A 734 -3.46 19.46 -26.25
N MET A 735 -3.55 18.56 -25.27
CA MET A 735 -4.60 18.54 -24.25
C MET A 735 -4.01 18.22 -22.88
N ASN A 736 -4.33 19.03 -21.87
CA ASN A 736 -3.94 18.78 -20.48
C ASN A 736 -5.04 19.29 -19.52
N PRO A 737 -5.93 18.42 -19.02
CA PRO A 737 -7.08 18.84 -18.21
C PRO A 737 -6.72 19.50 -16.87
N ASP A 738 -5.51 19.24 -16.36
CA ASP A 738 -5.11 19.59 -14.99
C ASP A 738 -4.42 20.96 -14.86
N GLU A 739 -4.11 21.65 -15.95
CA GLU A 739 -3.49 22.99 -15.94
C GLU A 739 -4.49 24.13 -16.26
N PRO A 740 -4.89 24.96 -15.28
CA PRO A 740 -5.80 26.08 -15.50
C PRO A 740 -5.20 27.14 -16.46
N GLY A 741 -5.83 27.31 -17.63
CA GLY A 741 -5.42 28.27 -18.66
C GLY A 741 -4.59 27.69 -19.81
N MET A 742 -4.31 26.38 -19.79
CA MET A 742 -3.62 25.61 -20.84
C MET A 742 -4.31 24.26 -21.06
N SER A 743 -5.65 24.21 -20.94
CA SER A 743 -6.41 22.96 -21.05
C SER A 743 -6.30 22.28 -22.42
N SER A 744 -6.05 23.08 -23.46
CA SER A 744 -5.94 22.65 -24.86
C SER A 744 -5.13 23.67 -25.69
N GLY A 745 -4.49 23.23 -26.77
CA GLY A 745 -3.75 24.09 -27.69
C GLY A 745 -3.01 23.29 -28.78
N VAL A 746 -1.99 23.87 -29.39
CA VAL A 746 -1.12 23.19 -30.38
C VAL A 746 0.32 23.18 -29.88
N LEU A 747 0.88 21.99 -29.65
CA LEU A 747 2.27 21.77 -29.27
C LEU A 747 3.19 21.88 -30.49
N THR A 748 4.29 22.63 -30.39
CA THR A 748 5.41 22.50 -31.33
C THR A 748 6.29 21.33 -30.91
N THR A 749 6.15 20.19 -31.59
CA THR A 749 6.94 18.99 -31.31
C THR A 749 8.39 19.15 -31.77
N SER A 750 8.60 19.76 -32.94
CA SER A 750 9.94 20.07 -33.44
C SER A 750 10.01 21.47 -34.08
N VAL A 751 11.17 22.11 -33.92
CA VAL A 751 11.49 23.41 -34.53
C VAL A 751 12.95 23.38 -34.98
N GLU A 752 13.18 23.37 -36.29
CA GLU A 752 14.52 23.30 -36.86
C GLU A 752 15.35 24.55 -36.48
N PRO A 753 16.61 24.42 -36.02
CA PRO A 753 17.44 25.54 -35.59
C PRO A 753 17.67 26.64 -36.64
N ARG A 754 17.53 26.31 -37.93
CA ARG A 754 17.69 27.24 -39.06
C ARG A 754 16.36 27.77 -39.63
N SER A 755 15.23 27.34 -39.08
CA SER A 755 13.92 27.79 -39.51
C SER A 755 13.67 29.26 -39.15
N LYS A 756 12.79 29.91 -39.91
CA LYS A 756 12.30 31.25 -39.60
C LYS A 756 11.66 31.29 -38.21
N ALA A 757 10.85 30.29 -37.88
CA ALA A 757 10.21 30.15 -36.58
C ALA A 757 11.21 30.12 -35.41
N HIS A 758 12.33 29.39 -35.54
CA HIS A 758 13.39 29.37 -34.53
C HIS A 758 14.05 30.75 -34.34
N ALA A 759 14.33 31.46 -35.44
CA ALA A 759 14.93 32.79 -35.41
C ALA A 759 14.05 33.83 -34.68
N TYR A 760 12.72 33.70 -34.80
CA TYR A 760 11.75 34.56 -34.12
C TYR A 760 11.38 34.11 -32.70
N GLY A 761 12.00 33.03 -32.19
CA GLY A 761 11.92 32.64 -30.78
C GLY A 761 10.99 31.47 -30.45
N LEU A 762 10.35 30.85 -31.46
CA LEU A 762 9.61 29.60 -31.27
C LEU A 762 10.58 28.46 -30.94
N ARG A 763 10.20 27.56 -30.05
CA ARG A 763 11.02 26.42 -29.62
C ARG A 763 10.17 25.14 -29.61
N ALA A 764 10.85 24.00 -29.70
CA ALA A 764 10.21 22.72 -29.42
C ALA A 764 9.74 22.69 -27.95
N GLY A 765 8.55 22.16 -27.71
CA GLY A 765 7.89 22.16 -26.40
C GLY A 765 7.04 23.40 -26.08
N ASP A 766 6.92 24.37 -26.99
CA ASP A 766 5.97 25.47 -26.81
C ASP A 766 4.55 24.98 -27.06
N VAL A 767 3.59 25.45 -26.26
CA VAL A 767 2.17 25.24 -26.57
C VAL A 767 1.52 26.54 -26.99
N ILE A 768 1.03 26.56 -28.22
CA ILE A 768 0.33 27.66 -28.84
C ILE A 768 -1.13 27.61 -28.39
N VAL A 769 -1.52 28.61 -27.60
CA VAL A 769 -2.88 28.71 -27.04
C VAL A 769 -3.71 29.80 -27.73
N GLY A 770 -3.10 30.50 -28.68
CA GLY A 770 -3.79 31.49 -29.50
C GLY A 770 -2.93 32.05 -30.62
N VAL A 771 -3.59 32.48 -31.70
CA VAL A 771 -2.98 33.06 -32.90
C VAL A 771 -3.80 34.28 -33.33
N ASN A 772 -3.14 35.39 -33.63
CA ASN A 772 -3.76 36.62 -34.15
C ASN A 772 -4.95 37.10 -33.30
N ARG A 773 -4.80 37.04 -31.96
CA ARG A 773 -5.81 37.39 -30.94
C ARG A 773 -7.04 36.46 -30.89
N ARG A 774 -7.03 35.33 -31.60
CA ARG A 774 -7.99 34.25 -31.39
C ARG A 774 -7.38 33.18 -30.49
N THR A 775 -8.20 32.63 -29.61
CA THR A 775 -7.86 31.40 -28.88
C THR A 775 -7.82 30.25 -29.87
N VAL A 776 -6.88 29.33 -29.66
CA VAL A 776 -6.68 28.15 -30.50
C VAL A 776 -6.60 26.94 -29.58
N ARG A 777 -7.44 25.93 -29.84
CA ARG A 777 -7.56 24.72 -29.03
C ARG A 777 -7.00 23.48 -29.72
N ASP A 778 -6.89 23.53 -31.05
CA ASP A 778 -6.41 22.44 -31.90
C ASP A 778 -5.80 22.99 -33.20
N LEU A 779 -5.29 22.09 -34.03
CA LEU A 779 -4.64 22.35 -35.31
C LEU A 779 -5.59 22.91 -36.36
N ALA A 780 -6.90 22.62 -36.27
CA ALA A 780 -7.89 23.16 -37.18
C ALA A 780 -8.10 24.65 -36.91
N GLU A 781 -8.37 25.01 -35.65
CA GLU A 781 -8.47 26.41 -35.22
C GLU A 781 -7.16 27.16 -35.45
N PHE A 782 -6.00 26.51 -35.29
CA PHE A 782 -4.69 27.07 -35.59
C PHE A 782 -4.56 27.44 -37.07
N ARG A 783 -4.90 26.50 -37.96
CA ARG A 783 -4.84 26.68 -39.41
C ARG A 783 -5.69 27.87 -39.85
N ASP A 784 -6.92 27.94 -39.37
CA ASP A 784 -7.83 29.04 -39.67
C ASP A 784 -7.32 30.38 -39.14
N ALA A 785 -6.78 30.40 -37.91
CA ALA A 785 -6.32 31.63 -37.29
C ALA A 785 -5.02 32.19 -37.91
N VAL A 786 -4.14 31.32 -38.42
CA VAL A 786 -2.91 31.72 -39.13
C VAL A 786 -3.24 32.49 -40.42
N LEU A 787 -4.30 32.11 -41.13
CA LEU A 787 -4.70 32.71 -42.40
C LEU A 787 -5.34 34.11 -42.26
N LEU A 788 -5.65 34.56 -41.05
CA LEU A 788 -6.34 35.84 -40.81
C LEU A 788 -5.48 37.09 -41.01
N ASP A 789 -4.16 37.00 -40.83
CA ASP A 789 -3.23 38.12 -41.05
C ASP A 789 -2.10 37.72 -42.00
N PRO A 790 -2.16 38.16 -43.27
CA PRO A 790 -1.15 37.81 -44.27
C PRO A 790 0.21 38.49 -44.02
N ARG A 791 0.30 39.49 -43.12
CA ARG A 791 1.53 40.25 -42.88
C ARG A 791 2.40 39.67 -41.75
N GLN A 792 1.78 39.01 -40.77
CA GLN A 792 2.47 38.43 -39.63
C GLN A 792 1.63 37.36 -38.94
N ILE A 793 2.28 36.42 -38.24
CA ILE A 793 1.65 35.44 -37.37
C ILE A 793 2.03 35.80 -35.94
N VAL A 794 1.06 36.22 -35.13
CA VAL A 794 1.26 36.52 -33.70
C VAL A 794 0.74 35.34 -32.88
N MET A 795 1.65 34.51 -32.37
CA MET A 795 1.33 33.35 -31.55
C MET A 795 1.48 33.70 -30.07
N ARG A 796 0.47 33.38 -29.26
CA ARG A 796 0.56 33.35 -27.81
C ARG A 796 0.99 31.95 -27.39
N VAL A 797 2.20 31.85 -26.84
CA VAL A 797 2.83 30.58 -26.48
C VAL A 797 2.93 30.43 -24.96
N TYR A 798 2.82 29.21 -24.46
CA TYR A 798 3.12 28.84 -23.09
C TYR A 798 4.42 28.03 -23.05
N ARG A 799 5.35 28.44 -22.17
CA ARG A 799 6.65 27.80 -21.96
C ARG A 799 7.05 27.93 -20.50
N ASN A 800 7.40 26.81 -19.85
CA ASN A 800 7.93 26.76 -18.48
C ASN A 800 7.11 27.58 -17.46
N GLY A 801 5.78 27.42 -17.46
CA GLY A 801 4.91 28.09 -16.49
C GLY A 801 4.57 29.55 -16.81
N ARG A 802 4.95 30.07 -18.00
CA ARG A 802 4.74 31.47 -18.37
C ARG A 802 4.20 31.60 -19.79
N PHE A 803 3.32 32.58 -19.99
CA PHE A 803 2.85 32.99 -21.31
C PHE A 803 3.81 34.02 -21.93
N GLY A 804 4.06 33.87 -23.23
CA GLY A 804 4.81 34.81 -24.05
C GLY A 804 4.15 34.96 -25.41
N ASN A 805 4.68 35.88 -26.22
CA ASN A 805 4.26 36.04 -27.62
C ASN A 805 5.45 35.81 -28.55
N VAL A 806 5.20 35.11 -29.65
CA VAL A 806 6.13 34.92 -30.77
C VAL A 806 5.51 35.56 -32.00
N VAL A 807 6.26 36.42 -32.69
CA VAL A 807 5.77 37.12 -33.88
C VAL A 807 6.64 36.78 -35.08
N ILE A 808 6.08 36.07 -36.05
CA ILE A 808 6.76 35.70 -37.29
C ILE A 808 6.24 36.61 -38.41
N ARG A 809 7.13 37.33 -39.10
CA ARG A 809 6.80 38.22 -40.21
C ARG A 809 7.28 37.64 -41.53
#